data_AF-A0A1L9UNJ0-F1
#
_entry.id   AF-A0A1L9UNJ0-F1
#
_cell.length_a   1.000
_cell.length_b   1.000
_cell.length_c   1.000
_cell.angle_alpha   90.00
_cell.angle_beta   90.00
_cell.angle_gamma   90.00
#
_symmetry.space_group_name_H-M   'P 1'
#
loop_
_entity.id
_entity.type
_entity.pdbx_description
1 polymer ?
#
loop_
_entity_poly.entity_id
_entity_poly.type
_entity_poly.pdbx_seq_one_letter_code
_entity_poly.pdbx_strand_id
1 'polypeptide(L)'
;MPSQTFYLLGESPSSAKEIQLDSSGTIDDLKHLIAAHFAIVEPRGIGFQGDDAVMNELSDVLAAPGPVPLTIDGHAVRDPPCPRELPFVGTFFEVYPDHLGNHQRLFERYGPIVKTNNLGRITYQTNDPSIASIVFTESDFFTKKINDAHPLAALKTPSAGIFLGDTDTEEWRVAHKFLPPALGPKAVRHYAPTMQKTVEDSFKVFDALDEQGEAWNVYQYMLKMGSQAVGKLVLGLDFKHFEAPDAPVHEMVHNIAEMLSLNKKVTSMGNWYAGMPFGDPKRLRVLKTRIEDMVKESMEAASRGGNEDLPLQDAALKADNMVDYAIRATDNKGQKLPQSSLVWALVVATGAGFTTTSSLLSWLIYGLCVYPGMQDRLLQELVDHGFDENTQITAEFTDKLEFLDKYIKETQRRHNPSFQPGRTAKVDLVLPGGYKIPQESVIIPALHHIHNHPDLWDNPARFNPDRWDTEEVKSRHKAAYIPFAMGQRMCIGFNFALQEIKVFLPKLVYRYKFSRESDGPIEYDPMFQLIRPNNLYTNRVFLRLRRSRATKAQHPHPPPNTVPAGLSRTDRPQGISSPASNYAQGTVNRYKANVTPGREASLLPNDAESEERYGLEIAAAALGQPQRAGGVPFYSGAGTGPTSALEICFSDQSLSRHFLVPSSPAVHLAEEDKKYLESKGVFTMPGPATCDSLLRAYFHHVHPIMPILEPDVVLEHHLTGRLPENNVMIFWCIFFVASNFVPPHVYEQEGYGSRKEMKAAMYARANCMYNHGGEMDKIILLQASLLMAFWHSDADEHTQPWYWMGIAISLCQMLGLHRNPDSSTYNSSITDRQRHLWRRLWWTCFSRDRWLSLTLGRPLRINLQDCDTPMPSVDDFLGDVIGLSPQMASYLPDNLEVLASHWVKYLEISAILGDVISMHYQARKPRPLLQDVKDLETKIVQCTVPEQDDPTLSRVAIFSIYHLQLHYHALAGTFYRPFATTLPEDLDPGEKESWQHRMRLKADAAASHTNTVVEAITQDGLLGFSGPMTPPLLVPAMQTNLLNCKIGNSLSKRLRFNKLNMCMLVMEELQKTYTVASIYRAIFAKAIQLLFPEYTESTLLGYPSTNVDNNATDTSRLEGADNVAGTAEIGCINAPGYIDISADDFVDLLMDEASIFNFWDTWTRT
;
A
#
# COMPACT_ATOMS: atom_id res chain seq x y z
N MET A 1 -60.50 -12.86 24.33
CA MET A 1 -59.85 -12.01 23.32
C MET A 1 -59.78 -12.80 22.04
N PRO A 2 -59.98 -12.21 20.85
CA PRO A 2 -59.64 -12.88 19.61
C PRO A 2 -58.14 -13.24 19.63
N SER A 3 -57.78 -14.37 19.04
CA SER A 3 -56.39 -14.73 18.75
C SER A 3 -56.20 -14.85 17.25
N GLN A 4 -55.00 -14.52 16.80
CA GLN A 4 -54.58 -14.73 15.42
C GLN A 4 -53.18 -15.34 15.42
N THR A 5 -52.88 -16.11 14.37
CA THR A 5 -51.57 -16.73 14.17
C THR A 5 -50.73 -15.90 13.21
N PHE A 6 -49.45 -15.73 13.52
CA PHE A 6 -48.51 -14.92 12.73
C PHE A 6 -47.21 -15.68 12.51
N TYR A 7 -46.54 -15.48 11.38
CA TYR A 7 -45.19 -16.01 11.13
C TYR A 7 -44.34 -15.02 10.34
N LEU A 8 -43.02 -15.11 10.44
CA LEU A 8 -42.11 -14.28 9.66
C LEU A 8 -42.08 -14.77 8.21
N LEU A 9 -42.46 -13.93 7.24
CA LEU A 9 -42.39 -14.29 5.82
C LEU A 9 -40.92 -14.57 5.46
N GLY A 10 -40.63 -15.73 4.89
CA GLY A 10 -39.25 -16.23 4.69
C GLY A 10 -38.89 -17.40 5.61
N GLU A 11 -39.61 -17.56 6.73
CA GLU A 11 -39.63 -18.82 7.49
C GLU A 11 -40.77 -19.74 7.03
N SER A 12 -40.73 -21.00 7.46
CA SER A 12 -41.83 -21.94 7.26
C SER A 12 -43.08 -21.46 8.01
N PRO A 13 -44.30 -21.50 7.42
CA PRO A 13 -45.55 -21.22 8.13
C PRO A 13 -45.77 -22.08 9.38
N SER A 14 -45.04 -23.20 9.52
CA SER A 14 -45.02 -24.00 10.75
C SER A 14 -44.31 -23.35 11.95
N SER A 15 -43.60 -22.21 11.77
CA SER A 15 -43.07 -21.39 12.87
C SER A 15 -44.10 -20.41 13.44
N ALA A 16 -45.35 -20.44 12.94
CA ALA A 16 -46.39 -19.53 13.36
C ALA A 16 -46.67 -19.57 14.87
N LYS A 17 -46.82 -18.38 15.46
CA LYS A 17 -47.15 -18.18 16.88
C LYS A 17 -48.58 -17.65 16.97
N GLU A 18 -49.39 -18.26 17.82
CA GLU A 18 -50.69 -17.72 18.21
C GLU A 18 -50.49 -16.57 19.21
N ILE A 19 -51.11 -15.42 18.94
CA ILE A 19 -51.01 -14.22 19.76
C ILE A 19 -52.44 -13.72 20.07
N GLN A 20 -52.70 -13.41 21.34
CA GLN A 20 -53.98 -12.87 21.78
C GLN A 20 -54.03 -11.36 21.54
N LEU A 21 -55.12 -10.89 20.96
CA LEU A 21 -55.26 -9.53 20.46
C LEU A 21 -56.36 -8.77 21.20
N ASP A 22 -56.10 -7.50 21.50
CA ASP A 22 -57.14 -6.58 21.96
C ASP A 22 -57.88 -6.00 20.75
N SER A 23 -59.17 -6.34 20.62
CA SER A 23 -60.05 -5.83 19.57
C SER A 23 -60.37 -4.33 19.68
N SER A 24 -59.88 -3.65 20.72
CA SER A 24 -60.00 -2.19 20.91
C SER A 24 -58.69 -1.42 20.68
N GLY A 25 -57.59 -2.11 20.37
CA GLY A 25 -56.29 -1.49 20.05
C GLY A 25 -56.19 -0.96 18.62
N THR A 26 -55.04 -0.38 18.29
CA THR A 26 -54.67 0.07 16.94
C THR A 26 -53.76 -0.95 16.23
N ILE A 27 -53.55 -0.78 14.92
CA ILE A 27 -52.55 -1.59 14.21
C ILE A 27 -51.11 -1.33 14.70
N ASP A 28 -50.80 -0.12 15.19
CA ASP A 28 -49.48 0.17 15.78
C ASP A 28 -49.29 -0.53 17.13
N ASP A 29 -50.33 -0.64 17.96
CA ASP A 29 -50.30 -1.47 19.19
C ASP A 29 -50.04 -2.94 18.85
N LEU A 30 -50.69 -3.45 17.79
CA LEU A 30 -50.42 -4.79 17.26
C LEU A 30 -48.96 -4.92 16.82
N LYS A 31 -48.40 -3.96 16.05
CA LYS A 31 -46.99 -4.00 15.63
C LYS A 31 -46.04 -4.09 16.83
N HIS A 32 -46.28 -3.31 17.88
CA HIS A 32 -45.49 -3.37 19.12
C HIS A 32 -45.61 -4.73 19.83
N LEU A 33 -46.80 -5.32 19.88
CA LEU A 33 -47.02 -6.66 20.44
C LEU A 33 -46.30 -7.74 19.62
N ILE A 34 -46.44 -7.72 18.30
CA ILE A 34 -45.76 -8.63 17.36
C ILE A 34 -44.24 -8.52 17.52
N ALA A 35 -43.70 -7.30 17.62
CA ALA A 35 -42.28 -7.07 17.77
C ALA A 35 -41.71 -7.74 19.04
N ALA A 36 -42.43 -7.69 20.16
CA ALA A 36 -42.07 -8.38 21.39
C ALA A 36 -42.10 -9.92 21.23
N HIS A 37 -43.08 -10.48 20.52
CA HIS A 37 -43.19 -11.93 20.29
C HIS A 37 -42.16 -12.50 19.29
N PHE A 38 -41.63 -11.68 18.39
CA PHE A 38 -40.69 -12.08 17.33
C PHE A 38 -39.30 -11.46 17.42
N ALA A 39 -39.00 -10.70 18.48
CA ALA A 39 -37.73 -9.98 18.68
C ALA A 39 -37.35 -9.07 17.49
N ILE A 40 -38.34 -8.38 16.93
CA ILE A 40 -38.14 -7.39 15.86
C ILE A 40 -37.76 -6.07 16.51
N VAL A 41 -36.64 -5.47 16.10
CA VAL A 41 -36.06 -4.33 16.84
C VAL A 41 -36.76 -3.00 16.54
N GLU A 42 -37.29 -2.81 15.33
CA GLU A 42 -38.08 -1.63 14.94
C GLU A 42 -39.53 -2.06 14.60
N PRO A 43 -40.49 -1.88 15.51
CA PRO A 43 -41.87 -2.32 15.30
C PRO A 43 -42.56 -1.65 14.10
N ARG A 44 -42.21 -0.40 13.78
CA ARG A 44 -42.94 0.37 12.75
C ARG A 44 -42.83 -0.24 11.36
N GLY A 45 -41.70 -0.88 11.06
CA GLY A 45 -41.43 -1.55 9.80
C GLY A 45 -42.25 -2.83 9.56
N ILE A 46 -42.99 -3.33 10.56
CA ILE A 46 -43.81 -4.54 10.41
C ILE A 46 -44.97 -4.28 9.45
N GLY A 47 -45.07 -5.11 8.41
CA GLY A 47 -46.19 -5.18 7.47
C GLY A 47 -46.91 -6.52 7.59
N PHE A 48 -48.24 -6.50 7.45
CA PHE A 48 -49.09 -7.68 7.49
C PHE A 48 -49.54 -8.04 6.07
N GLN A 49 -49.16 -9.21 5.58
CA GLN A 49 -49.39 -9.60 4.19
C GLN A 49 -50.61 -10.53 4.10
N GLY A 50 -51.59 -10.19 3.26
CA GLY A 50 -52.67 -11.08 2.83
C GLY A 50 -52.39 -11.69 1.45
N ASP A 51 -53.27 -12.57 0.98
CA ASP A 51 -53.08 -13.32 -0.28
C ASP A 51 -52.88 -12.40 -1.50
N ASP A 52 -53.64 -11.29 -1.59
CA ASP A 52 -53.60 -10.35 -2.73
C ASP A 52 -53.16 -8.91 -2.37
N ALA A 53 -53.02 -8.55 -1.09
CA ALA A 53 -52.74 -7.17 -0.65
C ALA A 53 -52.08 -7.07 0.74
N VAL A 54 -51.48 -5.91 1.04
CA VAL A 54 -51.00 -5.56 2.40
C VAL A 54 -52.19 -5.09 3.24
N MET A 55 -52.36 -5.69 4.42
CA MET A 55 -53.39 -5.32 5.40
C MET A 55 -52.90 -4.14 6.24
N ASN A 56 -53.66 -3.04 6.23
CA ASN A 56 -53.32 -1.79 6.92
C ASN A 56 -54.26 -1.45 8.09
N GLU A 57 -55.37 -2.18 8.24
CA GLU A 57 -56.33 -2.01 9.33
C GLU A 57 -56.36 -3.26 10.23
N LEU A 58 -56.54 -3.06 11.55
CA LEU A 58 -56.58 -4.16 12.52
C LEU A 58 -57.75 -5.13 12.26
N SER A 59 -58.87 -4.63 11.72
CA SER A 59 -60.04 -5.45 11.33
C SER A 59 -59.68 -6.53 10.32
N ASP A 60 -58.80 -6.21 9.38
CA ASP A 60 -58.50 -7.06 8.23
C ASP A 60 -57.58 -8.21 8.67
N VAL A 61 -56.59 -7.89 9.51
CA VAL A 61 -55.70 -8.85 10.16
C VAL A 61 -56.48 -9.82 11.07
N LEU A 62 -57.49 -9.32 11.80
CA LEU A 62 -58.39 -10.13 12.62
C LEU A 62 -59.34 -11.01 11.79
N ALA A 63 -59.68 -10.61 10.56
CA ALA A 63 -60.56 -11.35 9.66
C ALA A 63 -59.82 -12.37 8.77
N ALA A 64 -58.49 -12.35 8.74
CA ALA A 64 -57.69 -13.23 7.89
C ALA A 64 -57.91 -14.72 8.21
N PRO A 65 -58.19 -15.59 7.20
CA PRO A 65 -58.65 -16.97 7.41
C PRO A 65 -57.56 -17.98 7.81
N GLY A 66 -56.32 -17.53 8.06
CA GLY A 66 -55.19 -18.38 8.40
C GLY A 66 -53.98 -17.57 8.90
N PRO A 67 -52.82 -18.23 9.12
CA PRO A 67 -51.63 -17.58 9.64
C PRO A 67 -51.16 -16.41 8.77
N VAL A 68 -51.00 -15.24 9.38
CA VAL A 68 -50.65 -13.99 8.69
C VAL A 68 -49.12 -13.88 8.53
N PRO A 69 -48.60 -13.85 7.29
CA PRO A 69 -47.20 -13.54 7.03
C PRO A 69 -46.83 -12.10 7.42
N LEU A 70 -45.70 -11.96 8.11
CA LEU A 70 -45.12 -10.69 8.53
C LEU A 70 -43.93 -10.33 7.64
N THR A 71 -43.94 -9.13 7.07
CA THR A 71 -42.78 -8.51 6.40
C THR A 71 -42.15 -7.44 7.29
N ILE A 72 -40.85 -7.17 7.08
CA ILE A 72 -40.13 -6.10 7.77
C ILE A 72 -39.60 -5.12 6.70
N ASP A 73 -40.07 -3.87 6.76
CA ASP A 73 -39.83 -2.84 5.76
C ASP A 73 -40.17 -3.33 4.33
N GLY A 74 -41.28 -4.07 4.21
CA GLY A 74 -41.75 -4.69 2.96
C GLY A 74 -40.96 -5.92 2.50
N HIS A 75 -39.94 -6.36 3.24
CA HIS A 75 -39.11 -7.50 2.87
C HIS A 75 -39.46 -8.77 3.67
N ALA A 76 -39.23 -9.93 3.05
CA ALA A 76 -39.14 -11.21 3.76
C ALA A 76 -37.91 -11.24 4.68
N VAL A 77 -38.06 -11.86 5.85
CA VAL A 77 -36.98 -12.10 6.81
C VAL A 77 -35.99 -13.11 6.23
N ARG A 78 -34.71 -12.75 6.27
CA ARG A 78 -33.61 -13.49 5.64
C ARG A 78 -32.30 -13.33 6.40
N ASP A 79 -31.37 -14.25 6.21
CA ASP A 79 -30.00 -14.08 6.67
C ASP A 79 -29.31 -12.92 5.92
N PRO A 80 -28.44 -12.14 6.60
CA PRO A 80 -27.56 -11.18 5.94
C PRO A 80 -26.71 -11.85 4.85
N PRO A 81 -26.57 -11.21 3.67
CA PRO A 81 -25.80 -11.76 2.57
C PRO A 81 -24.34 -11.99 2.95
N CYS A 82 -23.79 -13.12 2.49
CA CYS A 82 -22.42 -13.53 2.71
C CYS A 82 -21.71 -13.71 1.35
N PRO A 83 -20.47 -13.23 1.17
CA PRO A 83 -19.63 -13.62 0.04
C PRO A 83 -19.45 -15.14 -0.03
N ARG A 84 -19.05 -15.66 -1.20
CA ARG A 84 -18.84 -17.10 -1.37
C ARG A 84 -17.75 -17.60 -0.41
N GLU A 85 -18.15 -18.42 0.55
CA GLU A 85 -17.23 -19.02 1.51
C GLU A 85 -16.37 -20.10 0.87
N LEU A 86 -15.10 -20.13 1.28
CA LEU A 86 -14.12 -21.14 0.90
C LEU A 86 -13.93 -22.13 2.07
N PRO A 87 -13.66 -23.42 1.82
CA PRO A 87 -13.36 -24.38 2.88
C PRO A 87 -12.22 -23.88 3.80
N PHE A 88 -12.40 -24.08 5.11
CA PHE A 88 -11.49 -23.70 6.21
C PHE A 88 -11.19 -22.20 6.41
N VAL A 89 -11.09 -21.41 5.34
CA VAL A 89 -10.73 -19.98 5.39
C VAL A 89 -11.93 -19.03 5.33
N GLY A 90 -13.09 -19.53 4.89
CA GLY A 90 -14.33 -18.75 4.74
C GLY A 90 -14.17 -17.61 3.74
N THR A 91 -14.47 -16.39 4.17
CA THR A 91 -14.37 -15.14 3.40
C THR A 91 -13.06 -14.39 3.62
N PHE A 92 -12.03 -14.98 4.27
CA PHE A 92 -10.80 -14.26 4.65
C PHE A 92 -10.16 -13.48 3.48
N PHE A 93 -10.11 -14.09 2.29
CA PHE A 93 -9.55 -13.48 1.08
C PHE A 93 -10.50 -12.54 0.33
N GLU A 94 -11.77 -12.46 0.71
CA GLU A 94 -12.68 -11.40 0.26
C GLU A 94 -12.50 -10.12 1.09
N VAL A 95 -11.79 -10.19 2.23
CA VAL A 95 -11.58 -9.09 3.17
C VAL A 95 -10.12 -8.60 3.18
N TYR A 96 -9.15 -9.51 3.29
CA TYR A 96 -7.73 -9.17 3.40
C TYR A 96 -7.00 -9.36 2.06
N PRO A 97 -5.93 -8.57 1.76
CA PRO A 97 -5.22 -7.68 2.67
C PRO A 97 -5.90 -6.32 2.92
N ASP A 98 -6.50 -5.68 1.92
CA ASP A 98 -7.12 -4.35 2.07
C ASP A 98 -8.55 -4.44 2.65
N HIS A 99 -8.66 -4.46 3.97
CA HIS A 99 -9.96 -4.56 4.64
C HIS A 99 -10.79 -3.26 4.59
N LEU A 100 -10.30 -2.15 4.05
CA LEU A 100 -11.13 -0.96 3.82
C LEU A 100 -11.75 -1.04 2.43
N GLY A 101 -10.94 -1.09 1.37
CA GLY A 101 -11.45 -1.19 0.00
C GLY A 101 -12.32 -2.42 -0.22
N ASN A 102 -11.98 -3.56 0.38
CA ASN A 102 -12.79 -4.76 0.25
C ASN A 102 -14.17 -4.66 0.92
N HIS A 103 -14.29 -4.11 2.14
CA HIS A 103 -15.62 -3.95 2.75
C HIS A 103 -16.47 -2.94 1.98
N GLN A 104 -15.88 -1.90 1.38
CA GLN A 104 -16.59 -0.99 0.48
C GLN A 104 -17.22 -1.75 -0.70
N ARG A 105 -16.41 -2.54 -1.43
CA ARG A 105 -16.87 -3.44 -2.51
C ARG A 105 -17.97 -4.40 -2.06
N LEU A 106 -17.89 -4.91 -0.82
CA LEU A 106 -18.91 -5.80 -0.27
C LEU A 106 -20.24 -5.09 0.02
N PHE A 107 -20.21 -3.89 0.61
CA PHE A 107 -21.42 -3.08 0.83
C PHE A 107 -22.08 -2.68 -0.50
N GLU A 108 -21.29 -2.26 -1.50
CA GLU A 108 -21.78 -1.92 -2.83
C GLU A 108 -22.45 -3.11 -3.54
N ARG A 109 -21.97 -4.33 -3.30
CA ARG A 109 -22.49 -5.55 -3.93
C ARG A 109 -23.69 -6.17 -3.21
N TYR A 110 -23.71 -6.11 -1.88
CA TYR A 110 -24.62 -6.88 -1.03
C TYR A 110 -25.59 -6.01 -0.22
N GLY A 111 -25.42 -4.69 -0.20
CA GLY A 111 -26.29 -3.75 0.50
C GLY A 111 -25.89 -3.49 1.97
N PRO A 112 -26.81 -2.98 2.80
CA PRO A 112 -26.50 -2.26 4.04
C PRO A 112 -25.93 -3.10 5.18
N ILE A 113 -25.95 -4.44 5.06
CA ILE A 113 -25.39 -5.35 6.05
C ILE A 113 -24.77 -6.56 5.34
N VAL A 114 -23.55 -6.92 5.75
CA VAL A 114 -22.78 -8.01 5.15
C VAL A 114 -22.30 -8.95 6.25
N LYS A 115 -22.49 -10.26 6.05
CA LYS A 115 -21.91 -11.34 6.85
C LYS A 115 -20.53 -11.68 6.28
N THR A 116 -19.55 -11.87 7.15
CA THR A 116 -18.23 -12.41 6.81
C THR A 116 -17.87 -13.53 7.78
N ASN A 117 -17.09 -14.51 7.31
CA ASN A 117 -16.57 -15.62 8.10
C ASN A 117 -15.06 -15.72 7.88
N ASN A 118 -14.25 -15.14 8.76
CA ASN A 118 -12.81 -15.10 8.57
C ASN A 118 -12.17 -16.16 9.46
N LEU A 119 -11.71 -17.27 8.85
CA LEU A 119 -11.07 -18.40 9.56
C LEU A 119 -11.92 -18.93 10.75
N GLY A 120 -13.23 -19.09 10.51
CA GLY A 120 -14.21 -19.57 11.49
C GLY A 120 -14.82 -18.49 12.40
N ARG A 121 -14.38 -17.23 12.28
CA ARG A 121 -14.95 -16.10 13.03
C ARG A 121 -16.00 -15.38 12.18
N ILE A 122 -17.27 -15.57 12.55
CA ILE A 122 -18.40 -14.92 11.89
C ILE A 122 -18.62 -13.53 12.50
N THR A 123 -18.58 -12.50 11.67
CA THR A 123 -18.96 -11.13 12.03
C THR A 123 -19.86 -10.51 10.98
N TYR A 124 -20.75 -9.64 11.43
CA TYR A 124 -21.64 -8.86 10.58
C TYR A 124 -21.16 -7.41 10.58
N GLN A 125 -21.22 -6.74 9.44
CA GLN A 125 -20.87 -5.32 9.34
C GLN A 125 -22.01 -4.55 8.68
N THR A 126 -22.21 -3.31 9.11
CA THR A 126 -23.24 -2.43 8.52
C THR A 126 -22.69 -1.04 8.24
N ASN A 127 -23.07 -0.47 7.11
CA ASN A 127 -22.86 0.93 6.76
C ASN A 127 -24.16 1.77 6.83
N ASP A 128 -25.25 1.18 7.34
CA ASP A 128 -26.53 1.87 7.56
C ASP A 128 -26.54 2.60 8.93
N PRO A 129 -26.89 3.89 8.98
CA PRO A 129 -26.83 4.68 10.19
C PRO A 129 -27.99 4.37 11.16
N SER A 130 -29.13 3.89 10.68
CA SER A 130 -30.28 3.50 11.50
C SER A 130 -29.95 2.21 12.27
N ILE A 131 -29.43 1.20 11.56
CA ILE A 131 -28.93 -0.04 12.15
C ILE A 131 -27.75 0.26 13.09
N ALA A 132 -26.81 1.13 12.72
CA ALA A 132 -25.71 1.54 13.60
C ALA A 132 -26.21 2.11 14.94
N SER A 133 -27.23 2.98 14.92
CA SER A 133 -27.81 3.57 16.13
C SER A 133 -28.48 2.52 17.03
N ILE A 134 -29.19 1.57 16.44
CA ILE A 134 -29.76 0.41 17.14
C ILE A 134 -28.64 -0.40 17.81
N VAL A 135 -27.64 -0.80 17.03
CA VAL A 135 -26.55 -1.68 17.48
C VAL A 135 -25.74 -1.07 18.61
N PHE A 136 -25.48 0.25 18.58
CA PHE A 136 -24.75 0.95 19.65
C PHE A 136 -25.55 1.22 20.93
N THR A 137 -26.86 1.00 20.93
CA THR A 137 -27.71 1.23 22.10
C THR A 137 -27.70 0.00 23.00
N GLU A 138 -27.10 0.12 24.20
CA GLU A 138 -27.18 -0.95 25.19
C GLU A 138 -28.65 -1.11 25.60
N SER A 139 -29.21 -2.28 25.32
CA SER A 139 -30.65 -2.57 25.27
C SER A 139 -30.92 -4.05 25.58
N ASP A 140 -32.16 -4.52 25.43
CA ASP A 140 -32.47 -5.95 25.49
C ASP A 140 -31.95 -6.72 24.25
N PHE A 141 -31.68 -6.01 23.16
CA PHE A 141 -31.21 -6.57 21.89
C PHE A 141 -29.68 -6.60 21.75
N PHE A 142 -28.99 -5.55 22.17
CA PHE A 142 -27.54 -5.40 22.00
C PHE A 142 -26.83 -5.01 23.29
N THR A 143 -25.61 -5.52 23.46
CA THR A 143 -24.66 -5.14 24.51
C THR A 143 -23.23 -5.19 23.97
N LYS A 144 -22.29 -4.43 24.53
CA LYS A 144 -20.87 -4.68 24.29
C LYS A 144 -20.37 -5.83 25.18
N LYS A 145 -20.53 -7.06 24.67
CA LYS A 145 -19.93 -8.30 25.18
C LYS A 145 -18.80 -8.75 24.24
N ILE A 146 -17.57 -8.82 24.76
CA ILE A 146 -16.40 -9.27 24.01
C ILE A 146 -16.37 -10.80 24.02
N ASN A 147 -16.96 -11.44 23.00
CA ASN A 147 -16.82 -12.87 22.74
C ASN A 147 -15.73 -13.14 21.68
N ASP A 148 -15.54 -14.40 21.29
CA ASP A 148 -14.45 -14.83 20.39
C ASP A 148 -14.46 -14.14 19.02
N ALA A 149 -15.64 -13.79 18.50
CA ALA A 149 -15.79 -13.09 17.23
C ALA A 149 -15.46 -11.59 17.32
N HIS A 150 -15.40 -11.02 18.54
CA HIS A 150 -15.19 -9.59 18.74
C HIS A 150 -13.75 -9.17 18.37
N PRO A 151 -13.52 -8.02 17.68
CA PRO A 151 -12.18 -7.53 17.31
C PRO A 151 -11.19 -7.23 18.44
N LEU A 152 -11.58 -7.45 19.70
CA LEU A 152 -10.78 -7.25 20.92
C LEU A 152 -10.69 -8.53 21.76
N ALA A 153 -11.10 -9.69 21.24
CA ALA A 153 -11.17 -10.94 21.99
C ALA A 153 -9.85 -11.31 22.68
N ALA A 154 -8.71 -11.18 21.98
CA ALA A 154 -7.41 -11.53 22.55
C ALA A 154 -6.89 -10.50 23.59
N LEU A 155 -7.45 -9.28 23.62
CA LEU A 155 -7.18 -8.26 24.62
C LEU A 155 -8.16 -8.27 25.80
N LYS A 156 -9.20 -9.12 25.80
CA LYS A 156 -10.24 -9.10 26.84
C LYS A 156 -9.63 -9.14 28.24
N THR A 157 -10.06 -8.21 29.08
CA THR A 157 -9.66 -8.10 30.49
C THR A 157 -10.87 -7.61 31.28
N PRO A 158 -11.59 -8.49 32.02
CA PRO A 158 -12.78 -8.10 32.77
C PRO A 158 -12.53 -6.93 33.73
N SER A 159 -11.41 -6.95 34.46
CA SER A 159 -11.00 -5.87 35.38
C SER A 159 -10.72 -4.52 34.71
N ALA A 160 -10.58 -4.45 33.38
CA ALA A 160 -10.46 -3.17 32.68
C ALA A 160 -11.80 -2.41 32.58
N GLY A 161 -12.95 -3.10 32.75
CA GLY A 161 -14.31 -2.56 32.76
C GLY A 161 -14.76 -1.83 31.50
N ILE A 162 -14.19 -0.66 31.23
CA ILE A 162 -14.64 0.32 30.23
C ILE A 162 -14.34 -0.11 28.79
N PHE A 163 -13.08 -0.41 28.47
CA PHE A 163 -12.72 -0.72 27.08
C PHE A 163 -12.59 -2.21 26.79
N LEU A 164 -11.94 -2.97 27.68
CA LEU A 164 -11.64 -4.40 27.48
C LEU A 164 -12.51 -5.35 28.34
N GLY A 165 -13.49 -4.81 29.08
CA GLY A 165 -14.51 -5.56 29.81
C GLY A 165 -15.87 -5.55 29.08
N ASP A 166 -16.81 -6.38 29.54
CA ASP A 166 -18.19 -6.44 29.02
C ASP A 166 -19.08 -5.38 29.72
N THR A 167 -20.24 -5.00 29.15
CA THR A 167 -21.11 -3.98 29.79
C THR A 167 -21.80 -4.52 31.04
N ASP A 168 -22.30 -5.76 30.98
CA ASP A 168 -23.17 -6.36 32.01
C ASP A 168 -22.39 -6.88 33.25
N THR A 169 -21.29 -6.21 33.63
CA THR A 169 -20.43 -6.60 34.77
C THR A 169 -20.25 -5.47 35.79
N GLU A 170 -19.97 -5.86 37.03
CA GLU A 170 -19.76 -4.92 38.13
C GLU A 170 -18.50 -4.06 37.91
N GLU A 171 -17.46 -4.63 37.31
CA GLU A 171 -16.22 -3.93 36.95
C GLU A 171 -16.49 -2.78 35.97
N TRP A 172 -17.38 -2.96 34.98
CA TRP A 172 -17.81 -1.86 34.13
C TRP A 172 -18.59 -0.81 34.92
N ARG A 173 -19.60 -1.23 35.69
CA ARG A 173 -20.45 -0.30 36.45
C ARG A 173 -19.63 0.57 37.42
N VAL A 174 -18.60 -0.01 38.05
CA VAL A 174 -17.69 0.70 38.93
C VAL A 174 -16.72 1.58 38.14
N ALA A 175 -15.98 1.05 37.15
CA ALA A 175 -15.02 1.86 36.40
C ALA A 175 -15.70 3.03 35.65
N HIS A 176 -16.88 2.81 35.09
CA HIS A 176 -17.69 3.84 34.42
C HIS A 176 -18.33 4.85 35.40
N LYS A 177 -18.36 4.58 36.71
CA LYS A 177 -18.66 5.58 37.74
C LYS A 177 -17.43 6.45 38.04
N PHE A 178 -16.25 5.84 38.15
CA PHE A 178 -15.04 6.51 38.65
C PHE A 178 -14.22 7.23 37.57
N LEU A 179 -14.10 6.75 36.34
CA LEU A 179 -13.22 7.41 35.35
C LEU A 179 -13.80 8.64 34.64
N PRO A 180 -15.09 8.70 34.24
CA PRO A 180 -15.60 9.84 33.48
C PRO A 180 -15.42 11.23 34.13
N PRO A 181 -15.48 11.44 35.46
CA PRO A 181 -15.21 12.74 36.06
C PRO A 181 -13.82 13.31 35.75
N ALA A 182 -12.77 12.46 35.71
CA ALA A 182 -11.41 12.86 35.35
C ALA A 182 -11.23 13.19 33.86
N LEU A 183 -12.13 12.72 33.00
CA LEU A 183 -12.15 12.99 31.55
C LEU A 183 -13.30 13.95 31.16
N GLY A 184 -13.97 14.53 32.15
CA GLY A 184 -15.03 15.51 31.95
C GLY A 184 -14.49 16.89 31.54
N PRO A 185 -15.31 17.75 30.92
CA PRO A 185 -14.85 19.01 30.33
C PRO A 185 -14.07 19.94 31.29
N LYS A 186 -14.41 19.96 32.58
CA LYS A 186 -13.71 20.78 33.58
C LYS A 186 -12.31 20.23 33.92
N ALA A 187 -12.17 18.90 34.06
CA ALA A 187 -10.88 18.26 34.32
C ALA A 187 -9.95 18.35 33.11
N VAL A 188 -10.49 18.14 31.91
CA VAL A 188 -9.72 18.30 30.66
C VAL A 188 -9.20 19.73 30.47
N ARG A 189 -9.97 20.75 30.85
CA ARG A 189 -9.50 22.15 30.87
C ARG A 189 -8.36 22.39 31.89
N HIS A 190 -8.37 21.69 33.03
CA HIS A 190 -7.27 21.74 34.01
C HIS A 190 -5.97 21.12 33.44
N TYR A 191 -6.07 20.14 32.55
CA TYR A 191 -4.93 19.50 31.88
C TYR A 191 -4.35 20.29 30.69
N ALA A 192 -5.09 21.26 30.14
CA ALA A 192 -4.70 22.01 28.93
C ALA A 192 -3.31 22.71 29.02
N PRO A 193 -2.87 23.29 30.15
CA PRO A 193 -1.52 23.86 30.26
C PRO A 193 -0.40 22.82 30.09
N THR A 194 -0.58 21.61 30.61
CA THR A 194 0.38 20.51 30.46
C THR A 194 0.38 19.95 29.03
N MET A 195 -0.78 19.92 28.37
CA MET A 195 -0.87 19.64 26.93
C MET A 195 -0.08 20.70 26.14
N GLN A 196 -0.31 21.99 26.39
CA GLN A 196 0.38 23.07 25.69
C GLN A 196 1.89 22.99 25.89
N LYS A 197 2.33 22.76 27.13
CA LYS A 197 3.76 22.59 27.43
C LYS A 197 4.37 21.40 26.68
N THR A 198 3.62 20.32 26.51
CA THR A 198 4.09 19.14 25.76
C THR A 198 4.33 19.42 24.27
N VAL A 199 3.45 20.18 23.60
CA VAL A 199 3.72 20.58 22.20
C VAL A 199 4.85 21.61 22.11
N GLU A 200 4.97 22.53 23.06
CA GLU A 200 6.08 23.49 23.11
C GLU A 200 7.44 22.81 23.35
N ASP A 201 7.50 21.76 24.17
CA ASP A 201 8.70 20.94 24.38
C ASP A 201 9.16 20.22 23.09
N SER A 202 8.25 19.97 22.14
CA SER A 202 8.58 19.38 20.83
C SER A 202 9.25 20.37 19.87
N PHE A 203 9.14 21.67 20.10
CA PHE A 203 9.62 22.68 19.15
C PHE A 203 11.12 22.60 18.91
N LYS A 204 11.94 22.45 19.95
CA LYS A 204 13.41 22.32 19.78
C LYS A 204 13.82 21.11 18.91
N VAL A 205 13.00 20.07 18.85
CA VAL A 205 13.26 18.87 18.03
C VAL A 205 12.85 19.14 16.58
N PHE A 206 11.67 19.71 16.36
CA PHE A 206 11.23 20.05 15.00
C PHE A 206 12.01 21.22 14.39
N ASP A 207 12.45 22.19 15.19
CA ASP A 207 13.35 23.27 14.79
C ASP A 207 14.71 22.67 14.36
N ALA A 208 15.26 21.70 15.11
CA ALA A 208 16.53 21.04 14.75
C ALA A 208 16.42 20.22 13.45
N LEU A 209 15.33 19.49 13.25
CA LEU A 209 15.07 18.74 12.00
C LEU A 209 14.93 19.67 10.79
N ASP A 210 14.26 20.83 10.96
CA ASP A 210 14.13 21.87 9.93
C ASP A 210 15.49 22.52 9.62
N GLU A 211 16.31 22.81 10.64
CA GLU A 211 17.68 23.33 10.48
C GLU A 211 18.63 22.33 9.79
N GLN A 212 18.36 21.02 9.92
CA GLN A 212 19.11 19.94 9.25
C GLN A 212 18.58 19.62 7.84
N GLY A 213 17.37 20.07 7.49
CA GLY A 213 16.70 19.72 6.24
C GLY A 213 16.20 18.27 6.19
N GLU A 214 15.92 17.66 7.34
CA GLU A 214 15.52 16.24 7.44
C GLU A 214 14.00 16.03 7.39
N ALA A 215 13.55 15.24 6.42
CA ALA A 215 12.18 14.74 6.35
C ALA A 215 11.93 13.73 7.48
N TRP A 216 10.86 13.92 8.25
CA TRP A 216 10.53 13.07 9.40
C TRP A 216 9.17 12.39 9.23
N ASN A 217 9.05 11.17 9.75
CA ASN A 217 7.83 10.37 9.68
C ASN A 217 6.77 10.94 10.64
N VAL A 218 5.63 11.37 10.10
CA VAL A 218 4.58 12.04 10.86
C VAL A 218 4.02 11.14 11.95
N TYR A 219 3.73 9.87 11.65
CA TYR A 219 3.16 8.96 12.64
C TYR A 219 4.10 8.70 13.82
N GLN A 220 5.40 8.53 13.58
CA GLN A 220 6.38 8.32 14.66
C GLN A 220 6.45 9.51 15.63
N TYR A 221 6.44 10.74 15.11
CA TYR A 221 6.51 11.93 15.97
C TYR A 221 5.16 12.32 16.58
N MET A 222 4.04 12.01 15.93
CA MET A 222 2.72 12.15 16.55
C MET A 222 2.50 11.08 17.62
N LEU A 223 3.02 9.86 17.43
CA LEU A 223 3.09 8.81 18.45
C LEU A 223 3.88 9.29 19.68
N LYS A 224 5.08 9.87 19.45
CA LYS A 224 5.85 10.55 20.51
C LYS A 224 5.02 11.63 21.22
N MET A 225 4.31 12.49 20.48
CA MET A 225 3.52 13.60 21.01
C MET A 225 2.35 13.15 21.89
N GLY A 226 1.46 12.31 21.37
CA GLY A 226 0.30 11.81 22.13
C GLY A 226 0.74 10.99 23.33
N SER A 227 1.76 10.15 23.21
CA SER A 227 2.22 9.32 24.33
C SER A 227 2.98 10.12 25.39
N GLN A 228 3.69 11.19 25.01
CA GLN A 228 4.32 12.11 25.95
C GLN A 228 3.28 12.88 26.78
N ALA A 229 2.20 13.34 26.15
CA ALA A 229 1.10 14.04 26.83
C ALA A 229 0.35 13.09 27.78
N VAL A 230 -0.03 11.91 27.28
CA VAL A 230 -0.72 10.88 28.05
C VAL A 230 0.15 10.30 29.17
N GLY A 231 1.46 10.12 28.97
CA GLY A 231 2.39 9.74 30.03
C GLY A 231 2.34 10.71 31.21
N LYS A 232 2.40 12.02 30.92
CA LYS A 232 2.30 13.09 31.94
C LYS A 232 0.92 13.13 32.60
N LEU A 233 -0.14 13.11 31.81
CA LEU A 233 -1.52 13.37 32.26
C LEU A 233 -2.24 12.16 32.84
N VAL A 234 -1.88 10.95 32.45
CA VAL A 234 -2.47 9.70 32.97
C VAL A 234 -1.58 9.12 34.07
N LEU A 235 -0.28 8.97 33.82
CA LEU A 235 0.65 8.23 34.68
C LEU A 235 1.54 9.11 35.56
N GLY A 236 1.60 10.42 35.32
CA GLY A 236 2.54 11.32 36.00
C GLY A 236 3.99 11.18 35.55
N LEU A 237 4.23 10.55 34.38
CA LEU A 237 5.58 10.24 33.87
C LEU A 237 5.99 11.13 32.70
N ASP A 238 7.25 11.57 32.70
CA ASP A 238 7.87 12.18 31.52
C ASP A 238 8.64 11.12 30.71
N PHE A 239 8.11 10.76 29.54
CA PHE A 239 8.75 9.80 28.63
C PHE A 239 9.93 10.36 27.82
N LYS A 240 10.26 11.65 27.95
CA LYS A 240 11.45 12.28 27.36
C LYS A 240 11.56 12.18 25.82
N HIS A 241 10.44 11.95 25.13
CA HIS A 241 10.40 11.70 23.68
C HIS A 241 10.89 12.86 22.80
N PHE A 242 10.97 14.06 23.37
CA PHE A 242 11.51 15.25 22.72
C PHE A 242 12.75 15.79 23.44
N GLU A 243 13.57 14.95 24.08
CA GLU A 243 14.87 15.41 24.57
C GLU A 243 15.81 15.80 23.42
N ALA A 244 15.85 14.97 22.37
CA ALA A 244 16.57 15.17 21.10
C ALA A 244 15.76 14.55 19.93
N PRO A 245 16.08 14.80 18.65
CA PRO A 245 15.36 14.22 17.51
C PRO A 245 15.35 12.69 17.50
N ASP A 246 16.53 12.10 17.72
CA ASP A 246 16.81 10.66 17.79
C ASP A 246 16.32 9.98 19.09
N ALA A 247 15.74 10.73 20.04
CA ALA A 247 15.29 10.19 21.31
C ALA A 247 14.36 8.97 21.10
N PRO A 248 14.64 7.81 21.73
CA PRO A 248 13.89 6.59 21.48
C PRO A 248 12.45 6.67 21.99
N VAL A 249 11.57 5.86 21.41
CA VAL A 249 10.21 5.66 21.95
C VAL A 249 10.31 4.83 23.23
N HIS A 250 9.68 5.29 24.30
CA HIS A 250 9.68 4.65 25.61
C HIS A 250 9.12 3.23 25.56
N GLU A 251 9.71 2.29 26.33
CA GLU A 251 9.37 0.86 26.33
C GLU A 251 7.87 0.59 26.42
N MET A 252 7.16 1.28 27.32
CA MET A 252 5.71 1.12 27.51
C MET A 252 4.91 1.44 26.24
N VAL A 253 5.36 2.43 25.46
CA VAL A 253 4.68 2.91 24.26
C VAL A 253 4.93 1.96 23.10
N HIS A 254 6.16 1.43 22.98
CA HIS A 254 6.48 0.34 22.06
C HIS A 254 5.64 -0.91 22.37
N ASN A 255 5.63 -1.35 23.64
CA ASN A 255 4.89 -2.52 24.10
C ASN A 255 3.38 -2.40 23.83
N ILE A 256 2.77 -1.24 24.07
CA ILE A 256 1.35 -1.01 23.77
C ILE A 256 1.09 -1.03 22.25
N ALA A 257 1.97 -0.44 21.43
CA ALA A 257 1.82 -0.46 19.98
C ALA A 257 1.95 -1.88 19.40
N GLU A 258 2.93 -2.66 19.85
CA GLU A 258 3.08 -4.07 19.49
C GLU A 258 1.87 -4.89 19.96
N MET A 259 1.36 -4.67 21.18
CA MET A 259 0.16 -5.34 21.70
C MET A 259 -1.07 -5.14 20.80
N LEU A 260 -1.25 -3.94 20.22
CA LEU A 260 -2.35 -3.66 19.29
C LEU A 260 -2.17 -4.37 17.93
N SER A 261 -0.95 -4.40 17.39
CA SER A 261 -0.64 -5.15 16.15
C SER A 261 -0.85 -6.65 16.37
N LEU A 262 -0.29 -7.22 17.44
CA LEU A 262 -0.45 -8.61 17.81
C LEU A 262 -1.92 -8.98 18.04
N ASN A 263 -2.74 -8.14 18.68
CA ASN A 263 -4.18 -8.42 18.79
C ASN A 263 -4.85 -8.54 17.43
N LYS A 264 -4.65 -7.58 16.53
CA LYS A 264 -5.30 -7.59 15.21
C LYS A 264 -4.84 -8.79 14.38
N LYS A 265 -3.54 -9.12 14.38
CA LYS A 265 -2.98 -10.31 13.73
C LYS A 265 -3.51 -11.62 14.33
N VAL A 266 -3.52 -11.76 15.66
CA VAL A 266 -4.04 -12.96 16.34
C VAL A 266 -5.54 -13.13 16.10
N THR A 267 -6.31 -12.04 16.13
CA THR A 267 -7.77 -12.08 15.95
C THR A 267 -8.22 -12.27 14.50
N SER A 268 -7.42 -11.85 13.51
CA SER A 268 -7.71 -12.10 12.08
C SER A 268 -7.51 -13.56 11.68
N MET A 269 -6.60 -14.28 12.36
CA MET A 269 -6.23 -15.66 12.04
C MET A 269 -7.16 -16.75 12.64
N GLY A 270 -8.20 -16.37 13.38
CA GLY A 270 -9.17 -17.32 13.94
C GLY A 270 -8.78 -17.94 15.29
N ASN A 271 -9.70 -18.71 15.87
CA ASN A 271 -9.57 -19.22 17.25
C ASN A 271 -8.44 -20.25 17.44
N TRP A 272 -8.22 -21.11 16.44
CA TRP A 272 -7.16 -22.12 16.46
C TRP A 272 -5.77 -21.46 16.60
N TYR A 273 -5.55 -20.33 15.93
CA TYR A 273 -4.32 -19.56 16.02
C TYR A 273 -4.19 -18.89 17.39
N ALA A 274 -5.24 -18.22 17.87
CA ALA A 274 -5.24 -17.58 19.20
C ALA A 274 -4.93 -18.56 20.36
N GLY A 275 -5.29 -19.85 20.20
CA GLY A 275 -5.00 -20.91 21.15
C GLY A 275 -3.55 -21.40 21.20
N MET A 276 -2.67 -21.02 20.26
CA MET A 276 -1.30 -21.55 20.23
C MET A 276 -0.48 -21.17 21.47
N PRO A 277 0.33 -22.08 22.03
CA PRO A 277 1.18 -21.81 23.19
C PRO A 277 2.48 -21.07 22.85
N PHE A 278 2.79 -20.87 21.56
CA PHE A 278 3.98 -20.20 21.02
C PHE A 278 3.59 -19.08 20.03
N GLY A 279 4.59 -18.43 19.42
CA GLY A 279 4.37 -17.37 18.41
C GLY A 279 3.70 -16.10 18.96
N ASP A 280 3.03 -15.37 18.07
CA ASP A 280 2.36 -14.10 18.38
C ASP A 280 1.30 -14.18 19.49
N PRO A 281 0.49 -15.25 19.63
CA PRO A 281 -0.39 -15.43 20.78
C PRO A 281 0.35 -15.52 22.12
N LYS A 282 1.54 -16.15 22.16
CA LYS A 282 2.38 -16.19 23.36
C LYS A 282 2.96 -14.81 23.66
N ARG A 283 3.51 -14.13 22.63
CA ARG A 283 4.04 -12.76 22.75
C ARG A 283 2.99 -11.82 23.31
N LEU A 284 1.77 -11.83 22.75
CA LEU A 284 0.65 -11.01 23.20
C LEU A 284 0.33 -11.21 24.68
N ARG A 285 0.31 -12.47 25.17
CA ARG A 285 0.08 -12.76 26.59
C ARG A 285 1.21 -12.25 27.50
N VAL A 286 2.47 -12.43 27.10
CA VAL A 286 3.64 -11.94 27.87
C VAL A 286 3.66 -10.42 27.93
N LEU A 287 3.44 -9.78 26.79
CA LEU A 287 3.45 -8.33 26.64
C LEU A 287 2.34 -7.66 27.46
N LYS A 288 1.17 -8.29 27.51
CA LYS A 288 0.04 -7.88 28.36
C LYS A 288 0.43 -7.84 29.85
N THR A 289 1.16 -8.85 30.34
CA THR A 289 1.66 -8.88 31.72
C THR A 289 2.73 -7.80 31.94
N ARG A 290 3.70 -7.63 31.04
CA ARG A 290 4.73 -6.58 31.17
C ARG A 290 4.12 -5.18 31.27
N ILE A 291 3.14 -4.85 30.43
CA ILE A 291 2.44 -3.56 30.47
C ILE A 291 1.71 -3.35 31.81
N GLU A 292 1.08 -4.41 32.34
CA GLU A 292 0.40 -4.36 33.64
C GLU A 292 1.39 -4.03 34.77
N ASP A 293 2.56 -4.65 34.77
CA ASP A 293 3.59 -4.45 35.80
C ASP A 293 4.22 -3.05 35.72
N MET A 294 4.50 -2.54 34.53
CA MET A 294 5.00 -1.16 34.34
C MET A 294 4.02 -0.10 34.87
N VAL A 295 2.71 -0.32 34.77
CA VAL A 295 1.71 0.60 35.34
C VAL A 295 1.64 0.47 36.86
N LYS A 296 1.83 -0.71 37.45
CA LYS A 296 1.98 -0.86 38.92
C LYS A 296 3.20 -0.10 39.43
N GLU A 297 4.36 -0.27 38.79
CA GLU A 297 5.60 0.46 39.10
C GLU A 297 5.36 1.99 39.08
N SER A 298 4.61 2.48 38.08
CA SER A 298 4.23 3.90 37.96
C SER A 298 3.35 4.38 39.12
N MET A 299 2.36 3.57 39.53
CA MET A 299 1.46 3.89 40.65
C MET A 299 2.22 3.91 42.00
N GLU A 300 3.17 3.01 42.21
CA GLU A 300 4.02 2.97 43.42
C GLU A 300 5.01 4.14 43.50
N ALA A 301 5.42 4.69 42.36
CA ALA A 301 6.19 5.93 42.31
C ALA A 301 5.32 7.14 42.72
N ALA A 302 4.10 7.24 42.19
CA ALA A 302 3.19 8.36 42.46
C ALA A 302 2.62 8.37 43.89
N SER A 303 2.40 7.21 44.51
CA SER A 303 1.72 7.06 45.81
C SER A 303 2.50 7.60 47.04
N ARG A 304 3.58 8.37 46.84
CA ARG A 304 4.49 8.85 47.91
C ARG A 304 4.18 10.27 48.39
N GLY A 305 3.24 10.97 47.75
CA GLY A 305 2.64 12.20 48.26
C GLY A 305 1.52 11.90 49.27
N GLY A 306 1.34 12.76 50.27
CA GLY A 306 0.27 12.59 51.27
C GLY A 306 -1.11 12.82 50.64
N ASN A 307 -2.01 11.83 50.75
CA ASN A 307 -3.29 11.83 50.04
C ASN A 307 -4.47 12.19 50.96
N GLU A 308 -5.12 13.32 50.67
CA GLU A 308 -6.47 13.65 51.15
C GLU A 308 -7.50 12.90 50.30
N ASP A 309 -8.45 12.22 50.95
CA ASP A 309 -9.60 11.60 50.26
C ASP A 309 -10.61 12.68 49.87
N LEU A 310 -10.95 12.73 48.58
CA LEU A 310 -11.74 13.80 47.97
C LEU A 310 -12.95 13.24 47.22
N PRO A 311 -14.10 13.93 47.20
CA PRO A 311 -15.21 13.58 46.32
C PRO A 311 -14.78 13.53 44.85
N LEU A 312 -15.33 12.60 44.06
CA LEU A 312 -15.05 12.40 42.62
C LEU A 312 -14.81 13.70 41.83
N GLN A 313 -15.67 14.71 41.99
CA GLN A 313 -15.57 15.95 41.20
C GLN A 313 -14.48 16.91 41.69
N ASP A 314 -14.16 16.91 42.99
CA ASP A 314 -13.10 17.75 43.57
C ASP A 314 -11.73 17.12 43.35
N ALA A 315 -11.63 15.79 43.44
CA ALA A 315 -10.44 15.04 43.04
C ALA A 315 -10.06 15.35 41.59
N ALA A 316 -11.04 15.35 40.67
CA ALA A 316 -10.82 15.64 39.24
C ALA A 316 -10.35 17.07 38.93
N LEU A 317 -10.39 17.99 39.90
CA LEU A 317 -9.97 19.39 39.76
C LEU A 317 -8.76 19.77 40.63
N LYS A 318 -8.31 18.85 41.49
CA LYS A 318 -7.15 19.01 42.39
C LYS A 318 -6.02 18.02 42.11
N ALA A 319 -6.24 17.04 41.22
CA ALA A 319 -5.29 16.00 40.91
C ALA A 319 -4.42 16.36 39.70
N ASP A 320 -3.11 16.17 39.83
CA ASP A 320 -2.14 16.53 38.78
C ASP A 320 -2.22 15.60 37.55
N ASN A 321 -2.73 14.38 37.74
CA ASN A 321 -2.85 13.33 36.71
C ASN A 321 -3.90 12.27 37.10
N MET A 322 -4.20 11.31 36.21
CA MET A 322 -5.23 10.29 36.48
C MET A 322 -4.84 9.26 37.56
N VAL A 323 -3.54 8.96 37.77
CA VAL A 323 -3.09 8.12 38.89
C VAL A 323 -3.40 8.80 40.23
N ASP A 324 -3.00 10.06 40.39
CA ASP A 324 -3.26 10.86 41.59
C ASP A 324 -4.78 11.03 41.83
N TYR A 325 -5.53 11.29 40.77
CA TYR A 325 -6.99 11.31 40.80
C TYR A 325 -7.55 10.02 41.38
N ALA A 326 -7.16 8.86 40.83
CA ALA A 326 -7.73 7.58 41.20
C ALA A 326 -7.33 7.12 42.61
N ILE A 327 -6.20 7.62 43.13
CA ILE A 327 -5.79 7.40 44.53
C ILE A 327 -6.65 8.24 45.50
N ARG A 328 -6.97 9.50 45.17
CA ARG A 328 -7.74 10.41 46.05
C ARG A 328 -9.26 10.27 45.92
N ALA A 329 -9.77 9.86 44.76
CA ALA A 329 -11.18 9.94 44.42
C ALA A 329 -12.05 8.93 45.20
N THR A 330 -13.01 9.46 45.95
CA THR A 330 -14.06 8.71 46.67
C THR A 330 -15.44 9.04 46.15
N ASP A 331 -16.34 8.06 46.19
CA ASP A 331 -17.74 8.27 45.90
C ASP A 331 -18.54 8.80 47.10
N ASN A 332 -19.85 8.97 46.91
CA ASN A 332 -20.79 9.43 47.95
C ASN A 332 -20.96 8.48 49.16
N LYS A 333 -20.29 7.31 49.17
CA LYS A 333 -20.24 6.36 50.29
C LYS A 333 -18.82 6.26 50.88
N GLY A 334 -17.86 7.08 50.42
CA GLY A 334 -16.46 7.00 50.80
C GLY A 334 -15.72 5.81 50.17
N GLN A 335 -16.29 5.17 49.14
CA GLN A 335 -15.66 4.04 48.44
C GLN A 335 -14.76 4.54 47.31
N LYS A 336 -13.66 3.82 47.04
CA LYS A 336 -12.71 4.10 45.95
C LYS A 336 -12.87 3.11 44.79
N LEU A 337 -12.26 3.42 43.65
CA LEU A 337 -12.08 2.46 42.55
C LEU A 337 -11.24 1.27 43.06
N PRO A 338 -11.72 0.01 43.00
CA PRO A 338 -10.97 -1.13 43.51
C PRO A 338 -9.62 -1.31 42.82
N GLN A 339 -8.57 -1.62 43.61
CA GLN A 339 -7.20 -1.79 43.12
C GLN A 339 -7.09 -2.83 41.99
N SER A 340 -7.92 -3.88 42.03
CA SER A 340 -8.01 -4.92 41.01
C SER A 340 -8.44 -4.39 39.63
N SER A 341 -9.20 -3.29 39.59
CA SER A 341 -9.65 -2.64 38.35
C SER A 341 -8.80 -1.41 37.98
N LEU A 342 -8.18 -0.76 38.97
CA LEU A 342 -7.43 0.48 38.80
C LEU A 342 -6.28 0.35 37.79
N VAL A 343 -5.42 -0.67 37.93
CA VAL A 343 -4.26 -0.87 37.04
C VAL A 343 -4.72 -0.98 35.58
N TRP A 344 -5.71 -1.84 35.30
CA TRP A 344 -6.19 -2.06 33.94
C TRP A 344 -7.02 -0.89 33.38
N ALA A 345 -7.70 -0.12 34.23
CA ALA A 345 -8.31 1.14 33.86
C ALA A 345 -7.27 2.18 33.38
N LEU A 346 -6.13 2.27 34.07
CA LEU A 346 -5.01 3.15 33.70
C LEU A 346 -4.25 2.65 32.45
N VAL A 347 -4.03 1.34 32.30
CA VAL A 347 -3.49 0.75 31.06
C VAL A 347 -4.38 1.11 29.86
N VAL A 348 -5.71 0.98 30.01
CA VAL A 348 -6.67 1.37 28.97
C VAL A 348 -6.62 2.86 28.68
N ALA A 349 -6.66 3.72 29.71
CA ALA A 349 -6.60 5.18 29.53
C ALA A 349 -5.30 5.60 28.81
N THR A 350 -4.18 5.00 29.19
CA THR A 350 -2.88 5.22 28.54
C THR A 350 -2.91 4.79 27.08
N GLY A 351 -3.16 3.51 26.81
CA GLY A 351 -3.04 2.96 25.45
C GLY A 351 -4.10 3.49 24.49
N ALA A 352 -5.36 3.59 24.91
CA ALA A 352 -6.42 4.11 24.05
C ALA A 352 -6.29 5.62 23.81
N GLY A 353 -5.82 6.37 24.81
CA GLY A 353 -5.57 7.82 24.71
C GLY A 353 -4.55 8.11 23.62
N PHE A 354 -3.30 7.67 23.80
CA PHE A 354 -2.25 8.11 22.87
C PHE A 354 -2.39 7.51 21.48
N THR A 355 -2.75 6.23 21.33
CA THR A 355 -2.72 5.58 20.00
C THR A 355 -3.77 6.18 19.05
N THR A 356 -4.94 6.55 19.56
CA THR A 356 -6.00 7.18 18.78
C THR A 356 -5.71 8.65 18.47
N THR A 357 -5.31 9.46 19.47
CA THR A 357 -4.89 10.86 19.25
C THR A 357 -3.73 10.95 18.26
N SER A 358 -2.70 10.11 18.39
CA SER A 358 -1.52 10.12 17.51
C SER A 358 -1.88 9.82 16.04
N SER A 359 -2.77 8.86 15.83
CA SER A 359 -3.27 8.51 14.49
C SER A 359 -4.10 9.65 13.90
N LEU A 360 -4.95 10.30 14.70
CA LEU A 360 -5.76 11.44 14.25
C LEU A 360 -4.91 12.68 13.95
N LEU A 361 -3.92 13.01 14.79
CA LEU A 361 -2.95 14.07 14.50
C LEU A 361 -2.18 13.82 13.20
N SER A 362 -1.86 12.56 12.91
CA SER A 362 -1.19 12.19 11.65
C SER A 362 -2.10 12.43 10.44
N TRP A 363 -3.39 12.09 10.53
CA TRP A 363 -4.38 12.38 9.49
C TRP A 363 -4.73 13.88 9.38
N LEU A 364 -4.63 14.64 10.47
CA LEU A 364 -4.76 16.09 10.46
C LEU A 364 -3.57 16.73 9.74
N ILE A 365 -2.33 16.28 9.96
CA ILE A 365 -1.16 16.77 9.21
C ILE A 365 -1.21 16.33 7.75
N TYR A 366 -1.67 15.10 7.46
CA TYR A 366 -1.94 14.65 6.09
C TYR A 366 -2.87 15.62 5.35
N GLY A 367 -3.99 16.01 5.97
CA GLY A 367 -4.95 16.92 5.36
C GLY A 367 -4.39 18.33 5.11
N LEU A 368 -3.44 18.80 5.93
CA LEU A 368 -2.76 20.09 5.72
C LEU A 368 -1.82 20.06 4.51
N CYS A 369 -1.24 18.89 4.23
CA CYS A 369 -0.32 18.68 3.11
C CYS A 369 -1.05 18.39 1.79
N VAL A 370 -2.15 17.63 1.84
CA VAL A 370 -2.80 17.04 0.64
C VAL A 370 -4.06 17.79 0.20
N TYR A 371 -4.74 18.53 1.07
CA TYR A 371 -5.93 19.29 0.70
C TYR A 371 -5.60 20.79 0.56
N PRO A 372 -5.61 21.37 -0.67
CA PRO A 372 -5.16 22.72 -0.92
C PRO A 372 -5.88 23.78 -0.05
N GLY A 373 -5.10 24.74 0.45
CA GLY A 373 -5.58 25.87 1.23
C GLY A 373 -6.05 25.56 2.66
N MET A 374 -6.09 24.29 3.11
CA MET A 374 -6.54 23.96 4.47
C MET A 374 -5.59 24.54 5.53
N GLN A 375 -4.28 24.44 5.29
CA GLN A 375 -3.24 25.01 6.15
C GLN A 375 -3.28 26.54 6.19
N ASP A 376 -3.44 27.19 5.03
CA ASP A 376 -3.49 28.65 4.96
C ASP A 376 -4.76 29.21 5.63
N ARG A 377 -5.91 28.54 5.47
CA ARG A 377 -7.16 28.89 6.16
C ARG A 377 -7.06 28.74 7.68
N LEU A 378 -6.45 27.65 8.16
CA LEU A 378 -6.27 27.43 9.59
C LEU A 378 -5.28 28.44 10.18
N LEU A 379 -4.19 28.76 9.48
CA LEU A 379 -3.27 29.82 9.87
C LEU A 379 -3.95 31.20 9.89
N GLN A 380 -4.77 31.51 8.89
CA GLN A 380 -5.51 32.77 8.82
C GLN A 380 -6.49 32.92 9.98
N GLU A 381 -7.25 31.87 10.33
CA GLU A 381 -8.15 31.88 11.50
C GLU A 381 -7.40 32.18 12.81
N LEU A 382 -6.21 31.59 12.99
CA LEU A 382 -5.37 31.86 14.16
C LEU A 382 -4.90 33.33 14.18
N VAL A 383 -4.47 33.87 13.04
CA VAL A 383 -4.04 35.28 12.91
C VAL A 383 -5.21 36.25 13.14
N ASP A 384 -6.40 35.97 12.61
CA ASP A 384 -7.61 36.80 12.75
C ASP A 384 -8.08 36.87 14.21
N HIS A 385 -7.85 35.81 14.99
CA HIS A 385 -8.08 35.78 16.44
C HIS A 385 -6.89 36.24 17.29
N GLY A 386 -5.82 36.74 16.67
CA GLY A 386 -4.68 37.36 17.35
C GLY A 386 -3.71 36.39 18.01
N PHE A 387 -3.60 35.15 17.50
CA PHE A 387 -2.66 34.15 17.99
C PHE A 387 -1.20 34.55 17.72
N ASP A 388 -0.33 34.27 18.69
CA ASP A 388 1.13 34.45 18.61
C ASP A 388 1.90 33.29 19.28
N GLU A 389 3.24 33.34 19.26
CA GLU A 389 4.09 32.28 19.88
C GLU A 389 3.75 32.05 21.37
N ASN A 390 3.42 33.12 22.10
CA ASN A 390 3.21 33.12 23.56
C ASN A 390 1.76 32.82 23.97
N THR A 391 0.83 32.78 23.01
CA THR A 391 -0.59 32.64 23.24
C THR A 391 -0.89 31.38 24.04
N GLN A 392 -1.64 31.56 25.13
CA GLN A 392 -2.10 30.48 25.99
C GLN A 392 -3.42 29.95 25.44
N ILE A 393 -3.50 28.65 25.17
CA ILE A 393 -4.69 28.04 24.58
C ILE A 393 -5.69 27.71 25.68
N THR A 394 -6.57 28.66 25.94
CA THR A 394 -7.72 28.47 26.85
C THR A 394 -8.94 27.94 26.08
N ALA A 395 -9.93 27.44 26.81
CA ALA A 395 -11.19 26.98 26.19
C ALA A 395 -11.88 28.13 25.42
N GLU A 396 -11.90 29.33 25.99
CA GLU A 396 -12.48 30.55 25.41
C GLU A 396 -11.75 31.02 24.16
N PHE A 397 -10.50 30.58 23.95
CA PHE A 397 -9.80 30.75 22.68
C PHE A 397 -10.23 29.68 21.67
N THR A 398 -10.18 28.41 22.06
CA THR A 398 -10.52 27.28 21.15
C THR A 398 -11.99 27.22 20.72
N ASP A 399 -12.89 27.85 21.49
CA ASP A 399 -14.31 27.97 21.18
C ASP A 399 -14.58 29.01 20.06
N LYS A 400 -13.58 29.80 19.65
CA LYS A 400 -13.66 30.75 18.52
C LYS A 400 -13.19 30.15 17.19
N LEU A 401 -12.46 29.04 17.23
CA LEU A 401 -11.81 28.43 16.06
C LEU A 401 -12.80 27.53 15.31
N GLU A 402 -13.78 28.16 14.65
CA GLU A 402 -14.84 27.47 13.93
C GLU A 402 -14.32 26.61 12.77
N PHE A 403 -13.35 27.11 12.01
CA PHE A 403 -12.76 26.38 10.90
C PHE A 403 -11.90 25.21 11.39
N LEU A 404 -11.15 25.36 12.48
CA LEU A 404 -10.49 24.23 13.15
C LEU A 404 -11.49 23.12 13.50
N ASP A 405 -12.64 23.44 14.07
CA ASP A 405 -13.68 22.44 14.38
C ASP A 405 -14.24 21.76 13.12
N LYS A 406 -14.50 22.53 12.05
CA LYS A 406 -14.96 22.01 10.76
C LYS A 406 -13.89 21.12 10.10
N TYR A 407 -12.62 21.50 10.22
CA TYR A 407 -11.46 20.77 9.70
C TYR A 407 -11.22 19.45 10.45
N ILE A 408 -11.29 19.46 11.78
CA ILE A 408 -11.22 18.23 12.60
C ILE A 408 -12.34 17.27 12.21
N LYS A 409 -13.59 17.77 12.09
CA LYS A 409 -14.73 16.93 11.73
C LYS A 409 -14.61 16.32 10.34
N GLU A 410 -14.21 17.09 9.33
CA GLU A 410 -14.03 16.54 7.97
C GLU A 410 -12.85 15.56 7.89
N THR A 411 -11.79 15.78 8.68
CA THR A 411 -10.68 14.83 8.82
C THR A 411 -11.14 13.54 9.48
N GLN A 412 -11.88 13.61 10.60
CA GLN A 412 -12.47 12.44 11.24
C GLN A 412 -13.49 11.71 10.35
N ARG A 413 -14.17 12.41 9.44
CA ARG A 413 -15.07 11.81 8.46
C ARG A 413 -14.31 11.00 7.40
N ARG A 414 -13.30 11.59 6.75
CA ARG A 414 -12.51 10.91 5.71
C ARG A 414 -11.57 9.85 6.28
N HIS A 415 -10.91 10.15 7.40
CA HIS A 415 -9.71 9.47 7.90
C HIS A 415 -9.83 9.12 9.40
N ASN A 416 -10.94 8.48 9.80
CA ASN A 416 -11.12 8.07 11.21
C ASN A 416 -10.10 6.97 11.59
N PRO A 417 -9.32 7.13 12.67
CA PRO A 417 -8.47 6.04 13.17
C PRO A 417 -9.25 4.81 13.63
N SER A 418 -10.46 5.00 14.17
CA SER A 418 -11.34 3.92 14.61
C SER A 418 -12.29 3.50 13.50
N PHE A 419 -12.40 2.20 13.24
CA PHE A 419 -13.24 1.70 12.13
C PHE A 419 -14.19 0.54 12.51
N GLN A 420 -13.87 -0.24 13.55
CA GLN A 420 -14.57 -1.51 13.87
C GLN A 420 -15.07 -1.66 15.34
N PRO A 421 -15.87 -0.72 15.89
CA PRO A 421 -16.42 -0.83 17.25
C PRO A 421 -17.58 -1.85 17.36
N GLY A 422 -17.26 -3.11 17.64
CA GLY A 422 -18.26 -4.19 17.76
C GLY A 422 -19.26 -4.07 18.91
N ARG A 423 -20.42 -4.73 18.72
CA ARG A 423 -21.49 -5.01 19.68
C ARG A 423 -22.06 -6.41 19.42
N THR A 424 -22.71 -7.00 20.42
CA THR A 424 -23.10 -8.41 20.41
C THR A 424 -24.60 -8.55 20.65
N ALA A 425 -25.26 -9.34 19.81
CA ALA A 425 -26.68 -9.65 19.93
C ALA A 425 -26.95 -10.48 21.19
N LYS A 426 -27.89 -10.03 22.03
CA LYS A 426 -28.29 -10.68 23.29
C LYS A 426 -29.32 -11.78 23.10
N VAL A 427 -30.06 -11.76 21.99
CA VAL A 427 -31.11 -12.71 21.61
C VAL A 427 -31.07 -12.90 20.08
N ASP A 428 -31.71 -13.95 19.57
CA ASP A 428 -32.09 -14.00 18.16
C ASP A 428 -33.04 -12.83 17.87
N LEU A 429 -32.76 -12.04 16.85
CA LEU A 429 -33.49 -10.79 16.55
C LEU A 429 -33.63 -10.53 15.05
N VAL A 430 -34.53 -9.61 14.70
CA VAL A 430 -34.69 -9.12 13.32
C VAL A 430 -34.48 -7.60 13.27
N LEU A 431 -33.50 -7.18 12.47
CA LEU A 431 -33.18 -5.79 12.20
C LEU A 431 -34.06 -5.19 11.08
N PRO A 432 -34.13 -3.84 10.98
CA PRO A 432 -34.71 -3.14 9.83
C PRO A 432 -34.23 -3.71 8.49
N GLY A 433 -35.10 -3.73 7.49
CA GLY A 433 -34.90 -4.39 6.20
C GLY A 433 -35.08 -5.91 6.21
N GLY A 434 -35.45 -6.52 7.35
CA GLY A 434 -35.74 -7.95 7.48
C GLY A 434 -34.50 -8.83 7.63
N TYR A 435 -33.44 -8.33 8.26
CA TYR A 435 -32.21 -9.10 8.47
C TYR A 435 -32.24 -9.85 9.80
N LYS A 436 -32.23 -11.19 9.74
CA LYS A 436 -32.19 -12.06 10.91
C LYS A 436 -30.77 -12.15 11.47
N ILE A 437 -30.60 -11.89 12.75
CA ILE A 437 -29.32 -11.97 13.46
C ILE A 437 -29.44 -12.99 14.59
N PRO A 438 -28.61 -14.06 14.59
CA PRO A 438 -28.56 -15.00 15.71
C PRO A 438 -27.99 -14.37 16.98
N GLN A 439 -28.41 -14.88 18.14
CA GLN A 439 -27.79 -14.60 19.45
C GLN A 439 -26.26 -14.80 19.41
N GLU A 440 -25.52 -14.03 20.22
CA GLU A 440 -24.04 -13.98 20.26
C GLU A 440 -23.36 -13.46 18.99
N SER A 441 -24.09 -13.14 17.92
CA SER A 441 -23.51 -12.52 16.72
C SER A 441 -22.90 -11.16 17.02
N VAL A 442 -21.66 -10.93 16.58
CA VAL A 442 -21.01 -9.62 16.64
C VAL A 442 -21.37 -8.81 15.40
N ILE A 443 -21.99 -7.65 15.61
CA ILE A 443 -22.24 -6.63 14.58
C ILE A 443 -21.27 -5.46 14.78
N ILE A 444 -20.69 -4.99 13.67
CA ILE A 444 -19.76 -3.87 13.62
C ILE A 444 -20.37 -2.77 12.75
N PRO A 445 -20.80 -1.65 13.32
CA PRO A 445 -21.09 -0.44 12.55
C PRO A 445 -19.78 0.12 11.98
N ALA A 446 -19.66 0.06 10.65
CA ALA A 446 -18.40 0.21 9.94
C ALA A 446 -18.13 1.71 9.68
N LEU A 447 -17.55 2.39 10.67
CA LEU A 447 -17.52 3.86 10.76
C LEU A 447 -17.02 4.55 9.48
N HIS A 448 -15.94 4.05 8.89
CA HIS A 448 -15.37 4.59 7.64
C HIS A 448 -16.39 4.58 6.48
N HIS A 449 -17.17 3.51 6.35
CA HIS A 449 -18.15 3.36 5.27
C HIS A 449 -19.40 4.22 5.52
N ILE A 450 -19.85 4.34 6.77
CA ILE A 450 -20.94 5.26 7.15
C ILE A 450 -20.54 6.72 6.85
N HIS A 451 -19.33 7.12 7.23
CA HIS A 451 -18.82 8.48 7.06
C HIS A 451 -18.53 8.85 5.58
N ASN A 452 -18.50 7.86 4.68
CA ASN A 452 -18.22 8.06 3.26
C ASN A 452 -19.33 7.52 2.35
N HIS A 453 -20.49 7.16 2.91
CA HIS A 453 -21.63 6.67 2.16
C HIS A 453 -22.16 7.76 1.22
N PRO A 454 -22.31 7.52 -0.10
CA PRO A 454 -22.73 8.55 -1.05
C PRO A 454 -24.12 9.13 -0.71
N ASP A 455 -25.09 8.26 -0.39
CA ASP A 455 -26.45 8.68 0.00
C ASP A 455 -26.49 9.53 1.30
N LEU A 456 -25.45 9.43 2.14
CA LEU A 456 -25.33 10.22 3.36
C LEU A 456 -24.45 11.47 3.17
N TRP A 457 -23.63 11.59 2.13
CA TRP A 457 -22.65 12.66 2.01
C TRP A 457 -22.49 13.10 0.56
N ASP A 458 -22.92 14.33 0.24
CA ASP A 458 -22.66 14.89 -1.09
C ASP A 458 -21.16 14.93 -1.38
N ASN A 459 -20.77 14.45 -2.57
CA ASN A 459 -19.39 14.31 -3.01
C ASN A 459 -18.50 13.72 -1.89
N PRO A 460 -18.70 12.45 -1.47
CA PRO A 460 -18.14 11.91 -0.23
C PRO A 460 -16.61 11.87 -0.24
N ALA A 461 -16.02 11.71 -1.43
CA ALA A 461 -14.58 11.70 -1.66
C ALA A 461 -13.93 13.10 -1.52
N ARG A 462 -14.69 14.18 -1.76
CA ARG A 462 -14.19 15.56 -1.65
C ARG A 462 -14.04 15.95 -0.18
N PHE A 463 -12.83 16.34 0.20
CA PHE A 463 -12.58 16.98 1.49
C PHE A 463 -13.13 18.41 1.45
N ASN A 464 -14.16 18.68 2.26
CA ASN A 464 -14.81 19.99 2.33
C ASN A 464 -15.25 20.28 3.78
N PRO A 465 -14.49 21.04 4.57
CA PRO A 465 -14.90 21.47 5.92
C PRO A 465 -16.17 22.34 5.92
N ASP A 466 -16.43 23.11 4.87
CA ASP A 466 -17.57 24.04 4.87
C ASP A 466 -18.94 23.32 4.77
N ARG A 467 -18.94 22.00 4.51
CA ARG A 467 -20.17 21.20 4.53
C ARG A 467 -20.87 21.22 5.89
N TRP A 468 -20.13 21.37 6.99
CA TRP A 468 -20.70 21.26 8.36
C TRP A 468 -21.71 22.35 8.72
N ASP A 469 -21.71 23.47 7.98
CA ASP A 469 -22.64 24.58 8.21
C ASP A 469 -23.95 24.44 7.43
N THR A 470 -24.08 23.47 6.53
CA THR A 470 -25.28 23.33 5.68
C THR A 470 -26.44 22.66 6.43
N GLU A 471 -27.67 23.01 6.08
CA GLU A 471 -28.87 22.43 6.72
C GLU A 471 -28.97 20.93 6.41
N GLU A 472 -28.50 20.49 5.24
CA GLU A 472 -28.42 19.08 4.87
C GLU A 472 -27.48 18.31 5.80
N VAL A 473 -26.38 18.90 6.31
CA VAL A 473 -25.56 18.23 7.35
C VAL A 473 -26.29 18.19 8.69
N LYS A 474 -26.94 19.27 9.08
CA LYS A 474 -27.64 19.38 10.37
C LYS A 474 -28.86 18.46 10.47
N SER A 475 -29.54 18.20 9.35
CA SER A 475 -30.76 17.38 9.29
C SER A 475 -30.49 15.88 9.13
N ARG A 476 -29.24 15.44 8.94
CA ARG A 476 -28.88 14.02 8.76
C ARG A 476 -29.14 13.18 10.00
N HIS A 477 -29.28 11.87 9.79
CA HIS A 477 -29.37 10.90 10.87
C HIS A 477 -28.16 11.02 11.80
N LYS A 478 -28.39 11.03 13.12
CA LYS A 478 -27.32 11.30 14.12
C LYS A 478 -26.15 10.33 14.04
N ALA A 479 -26.40 9.10 13.60
CA ALA A 479 -25.36 8.09 13.41
C ALA A 479 -24.61 8.17 12.05
N ALA A 480 -24.90 9.16 11.19
CA ALA A 480 -24.14 9.38 9.95
C ALA A 480 -22.71 9.90 10.24
N TYR A 481 -22.48 10.53 11.41
CA TYR A 481 -21.19 10.99 11.87
C TYR A 481 -20.94 10.62 13.34
N ILE A 482 -20.11 9.61 13.57
CA ILE A 482 -19.90 8.93 14.85
C ILE A 482 -18.43 8.52 15.05
N PRO A 483 -17.47 9.47 14.99
CA PRO A 483 -16.03 9.16 15.11
C PRO A 483 -15.66 8.49 16.43
N PHE A 484 -16.40 8.81 17.50
CA PHE A 484 -16.22 8.28 18.86
C PHE A 484 -17.23 7.16 19.22
N ALA A 485 -17.88 6.58 18.22
CA ALA A 485 -19.12 5.78 18.36
C ALA A 485 -20.22 6.57 19.10
N MET A 486 -21.26 5.86 19.58
CA MET A 486 -22.38 6.45 20.33
C MET A 486 -22.91 5.48 21.41
N GLY A 487 -23.94 5.91 22.14
CA GLY A 487 -24.54 5.14 23.24
C GLY A 487 -23.71 5.14 24.52
N GLN A 488 -24.11 4.31 25.49
CA GLN A 488 -23.49 4.20 26.82
C GLN A 488 -22.03 3.71 26.79
N ARG A 489 -21.55 3.26 25.62
CA ARG A 489 -20.20 2.72 25.38
C ARG A 489 -19.44 3.51 24.30
N MET A 490 -19.81 4.79 24.11
CA MET A 490 -19.03 5.78 23.36
C MET A 490 -17.67 6.06 24.03
N CYS A 491 -16.75 6.71 23.32
CA CYS A 491 -15.44 7.05 23.87
C CYS A 491 -15.55 8.00 25.08
N ILE A 492 -15.14 7.53 26.27
CA ILE A 492 -15.11 8.38 27.49
C ILE A 492 -14.06 9.50 27.43
N GLY A 493 -13.02 9.32 26.61
CA GLY A 493 -11.91 10.27 26.45
C GLY A 493 -12.12 11.31 25.34
N PHE A 494 -13.32 11.42 24.75
CA PHE A 494 -13.53 12.29 23.58
C PHE A 494 -13.20 13.77 23.85
N ASN A 495 -13.54 14.29 25.04
CA ASN A 495 -13.17 15.65 25.44
C ASN A 495 -11.65 15.82 25.50
N PHE A 496 -10.95 14.85 26.08
CA PHE A 496 -9.50 14.85 26.24
C PHE A 496 -8.80 14.86 24.87
N ALA A 497 -9.14 13.92 23.98
CA ALA A 497 -8.56 13.82 22.65
C ALA A 497 -8.84 15.07 21.78
N LEU A 498 -10.05 15.64 21.85
CA LEU A 498 -10.36 16.89 21.14
C LEU A 498 -9.61 18.09 21.73
N GLN A 499 -9.40 18.14 23.05
CA GLN A 499 -8.59 19.19 23.68
C GLN A 499 -7.11 19.08 23.28
N GLU A 500 -6.53 17.87 23.28
CA GLU A 500 -5.17 17.62 22.78
C GLU A 500 -4.99 18.18 21.37
N ILE A 501 -5.91 17.84 20.45
CA ILE A 501 -5.88 18.34 19.07
C ILE A 501 -6.04 19.86 18.98
N LYS A 502 -7.01 20.42 19.72
CA LYS A 502 -7.26 21.88 19.78
C LYS A 502 -6.11 22.67 20.44
N VAL A 503 -5.19 22.01 21.13
CA VAL A 503 -3.98 22.61 21.69
C VAL A 503 -2.77 22.41 20.78
N PHE A 504 -2.54 21.17 20.31
CA PHE A 504 -1.34 20.84 19.53
C PHE A 504 -1.37 21.41 18.11
N LEU A 505 -2.49 21.25 17.39
CA LEU A 505 -2.54 21.60 15.97
C LEU A 505 -2.37 23.12 15.73
N PRO A 506 -3.01 24.03 16.50
CA PRO A 506 -2.74 25.46 16.38
C PRO A 506 -1.28 25.85 16.64
N LYS A 507 -0.65 25.31 17.69
CA LYS A 507 0.76 25.58 18.03
C LYS A 507 1.71 25.10 16.93
N LEU A 508 1.40 23.97 16.29
CA LEU A 508 2.17 23.45 15.16
C LEU A 508 1.98 24.29 13.89
N VAL A 509 0.73 24.56 13.48
CA VAL A 509 0.43 25.29 12.23
C VAL A 509 0.87 26.76 12.27
N TYR A 510 0.82 27.40 13.45
CA TYR A 510 1.33 28.76 13.58
C TYR A 510 2.85 28.86 13.40
N ARG A 511 3.61 27.82 13.78
CA ARG A 511 5.08 27.81 13.74
C ARG A 511 5.65 27.24 12.44
N TYR A 512 5.00 26.23 11.87
CA TYR A 512 5.54 25.43 10.78
C TYR A 512 4.58 25.35 9.59
N LYS A 513 5.13 25.52 8.38
CA LYS A 513 4.45 25.08 7.16
C LYS A 513 4.84 23.63 6.87
N PHE A 514 3.85 22.74 6.81
CA PHE A 514 4.02 21.34 6.44
C PHE A 514 3.89 21.16 4.93
N SER A 515 4.77 20.33 4.36
CA SER A 515 4.69 19.83 2.99
C SER A 515 5.07 18.35 2.96
N ARG A 516 4.41 17.55 2.11
CA ARG A 516 4.71 16.12 1.94
C ARG A 516 6.05 15.97 1.19
N GLU A 517 6.86 14.99 1.58
CA GLU A 517 8.19 14.77 0.96
C GLU A 517 8.14 13.98 -0.35
N SER A 518 7.14 13.11 -0.53
CA SER A 518 6.98 12.30 -1.74
C SER A 518 5.54 12.25 -2.19
N ASP A 519 5.30 12.28 -3.51
CA ASP A 519 3.94 12.32 -4.03
C ASP A 519 3.19 10.98 -4.07
N GLY A 520 3.87 9.90 -3.67
CA GLY A 520 3.35 8.53 -3.65
C GLY A 520 2.08 8.33 -2.79
N PRO A 521 1.37 7.21 -2.98
CA PRO A 521 0.17 6.89 -2.21
C PRO A 521 0.49 6.70 -0.73
N ILE A 522 -0.42 7.12 0.15
CA ILE A 522 -0.30 6.84 1.58
C ILE A 522 -0.75 5.42 1.88
N GLU A 523 0.14 4.68 2.53
CA GLU A 523 -0.07 3.30 2.98
C GLU A 523 -0.58 3.26 4.42
N TYR A 524 -1.39 2.24 4.73
CA TYR A 524 -1.82 1.91 6.08
C TYR A 524 -1.57 0.42 6.36
N ASP A 525 -1.42 0.06 7.63
CA ASP A 525 -1.23 -1.33 8.05
C ASP A 525 -2.59 -2.00 8.34
N PRO A 526 -3.08 -2.93 7.48
CA PRO A 526 -4.36 -3.62 7.70
C PRO A 526 -4.30 -4.64 8.86
N MET A 527 -3.12 -4.91 9.41
CA MET A 527 -2.88 -5.71 10.60
C MET A 527 -2.63 -4.84 11.86
N PHE A 528 -2.91 -3.54 11.81
CA PHE A 528 -2.98 -2.69 12.98
C PHE A 528 -4.43 -2.52 13.50
N GLN A 529 -4.59 -2.23 14.79
CA GLN A 529 -5.92 -2.05 15.40
C GLN A 529 -6.61 -0.73 14.98
N LEU A 530 -5.86 0.22 14.41
CA LEU A 530 -6.29 1.56 14.02
C LEU A 530 -5.79 1.90 12.60
N ILE A 531 -6.53 2.75 11.89
CA ILE A 531 -6.10 3.30 10.59
C ILE A 531 -5.13 4.47 10.81
N ARG A 532 -3.91 4.33 10.30
CA ARG A 532 -2.81 5.30 10.44
C ARG A 532 -2.00 5.40 9.14
N PRO A 533 -1.41 6.56 8.81
CA PRO A 533 -0.57 6.72 7.64
C PRO A 533 0.87 6.27 7.98
N ASN A 534 1.33 5.16 7.42
CA ASN A 534 2.64 4.58 7.76
C ASN A 534 3.81 5.34 7.12
N ASN A 535 3.67 5.69 5.84
CA ASN A 535 4.71 6.26 4.98
C ASN A 535 4.56 7.79 4.78
N LEU A 536 3.84 8.48 5.66
CA LEU A 536 3.72 9.94 5.60
C LEU A 536 4.97 10.60 6.18
N TYR A 537 5.85 11.05 5.28
CA TYR A 537 6.99 11.91 5.61
C TYR A 537 6.66 13.35 5.22
N THR A 538 7.05 14.29 6.07
CA THR A 538 6.88 15.72 5.80
C THR A 538 8.18 16.49 5.97
N ASN A 539 8.49 17.30 4.98
CA ASN A 539 9.39 18.42 5.12
C ASN A 539 8.66 19.61 5.75
N ARG A 540 9.44 20.53 6.33
CA ARG A 540 8.95 21.80 6.87
C ARG A 540 9.72 22.96 6.24
N VAL A 541 9.11 24.13 6.29
CA VAL A 541 9.80 25.41 6.10
C VAL A 541 9.41 26.30 7.26
N PHE A 542 10.40 26.78 8.02
CA PHE A 542 10.19 27.72 9.11
C PHE A 542 9.45 29.00 8.64
N LEU A 543 8.25 29.27 9.17
CA LEU A 543 7.48 30.48 8.85
C LEU A 543 8.05 31.71 9.57
N ARG A 544 9.22 32.18 9.12
CA ARG A 544 9.92 33.31 9.76
C ARG A 544 9.31 34.67 9.38
N LEU A 545 8.15 34.99 9.95
CA LEU A 545 7.49 36.32 9.95
C LEU A 545 8.35 37.46 10.59
N ARG A 546 9.64 37.23 10.86
CA ARG A 546 10.52 38.03 11.71
C ARG A 546 11.57 38.88 10.97
N ARG A 547 11.47 39.03 9.64
CA ARG A 547 12.49 39.72 8.80
C ARG A 547 12.14 41.14 8.30
N SER A 548 11.04 41.76 8.75
CA SER A 548 10.62 43.11 8.28
C SER A 548 10.96 44.29 9.23
N ARG A 549 11.62 44.06 10.37
CA ARG A 549 11.96 45.10 11.37
C ARG A 549 13.47 45.35 11.56
N ALA A 550 14.25 45.41 10.47
CA ALA A 550 15.69 45.71 10.58
C ALA A 550 16.37 46.45 9.39
N THR A 551 15.66 47.30 8.64
CA THR A 551 16.32 48.33 7.77
C THR A 551 15.40 49.53 7.53
N LYS A 552 15.48 50.54 8.39
CA LYS A 552 15.04 51.91 8.10
C LYS A 552 16.28 52.78 7.89
N ALA A 553 16.70 52.94 6.64
CA ALA A 553 17.59 54.01 6.21
C ALA A 553 16.76 55.19 5.66
N GLN A 554 17.34 56.38 5.62
CA GLN A 554 16.60 57.65 5.65
C GLN A 554 16.28 58.27 4.27
N HIS A 555 15.01 58.70 4.09
CA HIS A 555 14.51 59.92 3.40
C HIS A 555 14.88 60.22 1.92
N PRO A 556 14.21 61.17 1.20
CA PRO A 556 13.01 61.98 1.55
C PRO A 556 11.82 61.99 0.53
N HIS A 557 10.64 62.40 1.00
CA HIS A 557 9.51 62.99 0.22
C HIS A 557 9.65 64.54 0.20
N PRO A 558 8.88 65.41 -0.53
CA PRO A 558 7.43 65.37 -0.92
C PRO A 558 7.15 66.03 -2.33
N PRO A 559 6.01 66.70 -2.69
CA PRO A 559 4.67 66.90 -2.09
C PRO A 559 3.42 66.65 -3.03
N PRO A 560 2.16 66.86 -2.58
CA PRO A 560 0.95 66.27 -3.19
C PRO A 560 -0.19 67.25 -3.62
N ASN A 561 -1.37 66.66 -3.93
CA ASN A 561 -2.76 67.19 -3.95
C ASN A 561 -3.36 67.72 -5.28
N THR A 562 -4.54 67.20 -5.64
CA THR A 562 -5.83 67.93 -5.54
C THR A 562 -7.06 67.04 -5.83
N VAL A 563 -8.20 67.36 -5.19
CA VAL A 563 -9.55 66.80 -5.43
C VAL A 563 -10.55 67.96 -5.28
N PRO A 564 -11.64 68.02 -6.08
CA PRO A 564 -12.92 68.42 -5.50
C PRO A 564 -14.20 67.79 -6.12
N ALA A 565 -15.21 67.55 -5.26
CA ALA A 565 -16.69 67.65 -5.39
C ALA A 565 -17.45 67.19 -6.69
N GLY A 566 -18.72 66.75 -6.65
CA GLY A 566 -19.70 66.52 -5.58
C GLY A 566 -21.17 66.68 -6.07
N LEU A 567 -22.15 66.11 -5.33
CA LEU A 567 -23.64 66.28 -5.48
C LEU A 567 -24.35 65.58 -6.68
N SER A 568 -25.67 65.27 -6.69
CA SER A 568 -26.67 64.86 -5.66
C SER A 568 -28.10 64.64 -6.26
N ARG A 569 -28.72 63.47 -6.01
CA ARG A 569 -30.19 63.19 -5.80
C ARG A 569 -31.30 63.38 -6.88
N THR A 570 -32.40 62.62 -6.60
CA THR A 570 -33.87 62.79 -6.85
C THR A 570 -34.61 62.15 -8.04
N ASP A 571 -35.23 60.99 -7.75
CA ASP A 571 -36.67 60.63 -7.81
C ASP A 571 -37.58 60.79 -9.08
N ARG A 572 -38.04 59.62 -9.60
CA ARG A 572 -39.46 59.18 -9.82
C ARG A 572 -40.37 59.84 -10.91
N PRO A 573 -41.54 59.26 -11.30
CA PRO A 573 -41.99 57.83 -11.38
C PRO A 573 -42.97 57.46 -12.58
N GLN A 574 -43.55 56.24 -12.52
CA GLN A 574 -44.91 55.77 -12.97
C GLN A 574 -45.17 55.16 -14.38
N GLY A 575 -46.05 54.13 -14.40
CA GLY A 575 -46.74 53.57 -15.59
C GLY A 575 -46.53 52.05 -15.87
N ILE A 576 -46.99 51.10 -15.03
CA ILE A 576 -48.31 50.40 -15.01
C ILE A 576 -48.41 49.07 -15.84
N SER A 577 -48.87 48.02 -15.13
CA SER A 577 -49.46 46.71 -15.53
C SER A 577 -48.70 45.68 -16.40
N SER A 578 -48.32 44.59 -15.72
CA SER A 578 -48.12 43.19 -16.18
C SER A 578 -49.48 42.51 -16.54
N PRO A 579 -49.60 41.25 -17.06
CA PRO A 579 -48.89 40.06 -16.56
C PRO A 579 -48.41 38.95 -17.55
N ALA A 580 -47.41 38.20 -17.06
CA ALA A 580 -47.06 36.78 -17.32
C ALA A 580 -46.56 36.36 -18.72
N SER A 581 -45.53 35.53 -18.88
CA SER A 581 -44.57 34.91 -17.92
C SER A 581 -43.29 34.53 -18.70
N ASN A 582 -42.10 35.06 -18.37
CA ASN A 582 -41.11 34.53 -17.39
C ASN A 582 -40.54 33.14 -17.74
N TYR A 583 -39.23 32.84 -17.80
CA TYR A 583 -37.92 33.54 -17.83
C TYR A 583 -36.91 32.42 -18.27
N ALA A 584 -36.00 32.50 -19.26
CA ALA A 584 -34.81 33.35 -19.46
C ALA A 584 -33.83 33.32 -18.25
N GLN A 585 -32.56 32.89 -18.30
CA GLN A 585 -31.40 33.26 -19.14
C GLN A 585 -31.02 34.76 -19.12
N GLY A 586 -29.71 35.05 -19.01
CA GLY A 586 -29.10 36.39 -18.92
C GLY A 586 -27.99 36.43 -17.84
N THR A 587 -26.68 36.51 -18.08
CA THR A 587 -25.84 37.19 -19.10
C THR A 587 -25.70 38.70 -18.88
N VAL A 588 -24.45 39.18 -18.70
CA VAL A 588 -24.09 40.58 -18.43
C VAL A 588 -23.03 41.06 -19.44
N ASN A 589 -23.13 42.32 -19.90
CA ASN A 589 -22.17 42.92 -20.84
C ASN A 589 -21.73 44.34 -20.44
N ARG A 590 -20.40 44.48 -20.26
CA ARG A 590 -19.45 45.45 -20.85
C ARG A 590 -19.80 46.95 -20.99
N TYR A 591 -18.87 47.83 -20.56
CA TYR A 591 -17.81 48.39 -21.45
C TYR A 591 -16.63 49.07 -20.68
N LYS A 592 -15.53 49.32 -21.42
CA LYS A 592 -14.14 49.73 -21.02
C LYS A 592 -14.04 51.13 -20.37
N ALA A 593 -12.93 51.59 -19.75
CA ALA A 593 -11.50 51.19 -19.80
C ALA A 593 -10.78 51.54 -18.45
N ASN A 594 -9.45 51.65 -18.24
CA ASN A 594 -8.23 51.66 -19.10
C ASN A 594 -6.97 51.37 -18.23
N VAL A 595 -6.05 50.44 -18.60
CA VAL A 595 -4.69 50.29 -18.00
C VAL A 595 -3.68 49.79 -19.05
N THR A 596 -2.44 50.27 -18.95
CA THR A 596 -1.27 50.05 -19.83
C THR A 596 -0.71 48.61 -19.77
N PRO A 597 -0.18 48.02 -20.87
CA PRO A 597 0.36 46.65 -20.87
C PRO A 597 1.75 46.53 -20.24
N GLY A 598 2.00 45.44 -19.51
CA GLY A 598 3.28 45.15 -18.88
C GLY A 598 3.47 43.70 -18.44
N ARG A 599 4.05 42.89 -19.34
CA ARG A 599 4.54 41.50 -19.19
C ARG A 599 3.52 40.42 -18.79
N GLU A 600 3.26 39.55 -19.77
CA GLU A 600 2.54 38.29 -19.62
C GLU A 600 3.39 37.23 -18.89
N ALA A 601 2.71 36.44 -18.05
CA ALA A 601 3.13 35.10 -17.63
C ALA A 601 1.86 34.31 -17.28
N SER A 602 1.13 33.88 -18.32
CA SER A 602 -0.12 33.12 -18.20
C SER A 602 0.02 31.75 -18.85
N LEU A 603 0.09 30.69 -18.03
CA LEU A 603 -0.03 29.30 -18.49
C LEU A 603 -0.83 28.48 -17.48
N LEU A 604 -2.14 28.48 -17.67
CA LEU A 604 -3.04 27.31 -17.65
C LEU A 604 -4.41 27.84 -18.17
N PRO A 605 -4.90 27.41 -19.33
CA PRO A 605 -6.19 27.87 -19.85
C PRO A 605 -7.38 27.14 -19.19
N ASN A 606 -8.56 27.76 -19.23
CA ASN A 606 -9.81 27.17 -18.73
C ASN A 606 -10.30 26.11 -19.72
N ASP A 607 -9.94 24.84 -19.51
CA ASP A 607 -9.77 23.89 -20.62
C ASP A 607 -10.85 22.79 -20.79
N ALA A 608 -12.08 22.97 -20.30
CA ALA A 608 -13.19 22.05 -20.64
C ALA A 608 -13.41 21.96 -22.17
N GLU A 609 -13.30 23.09 -22.90
CA GLU A 609 -13.34 23.12 -24.38
C GLU A 609 -12.12 22.45 -25.05
N SER A 610 -11.04 22.22 -24.30
CA SER A 610 -9.78 21.62 -24.76
C SER A 610 -9.80 20.10 -24.57
N GLU A 611 -10.32 19.64 -23.42
CA GLU A 611 -10.61 18.22 -23.16
C GLU A 611 -11.63 17.67 -24.17
N GLU A 612 -12.72 18.41 -24.44
CA GLU A 612 -13.67 18.05 -25.50
C GLU A 612 -13.02 18.03 -26.90
N ARG A 613 -12.13 18.98 -27.20
CA ARG A 613 -11.39 19.01 -28.48
C ARG A 613 -10.48 17.80 -28.62
N TYR A 614 -9.80 17.37 -27.56
CA TYR A 614 -8.97 16.16 -27.58
C TYR A 614 -9.82 14.89 -27.77
N GLY A 615 -11.01 14.83 -27.17
CA GLY A 615 -12.00 13.78 -27.44
C GLY A 615 -12.44 13.72 -28.91
N LEU A 616 -12.65 14.88 -29.54
CA LEU A 616 -12.95 14.98 -30.99
C LEU A 616 -11.76 14.55 -31.87
N GLU A 617 -10.52 14.87 -31.48
CA GLU A 617 -9.32 14.41 -32.21
C GLU A 617 -9.15 12.88 -32.12
N ILE A 618 -9.42 12.27 -30.96
CA ILE A 618 -9.47 10.80 -30.78
C ILE A 618 -10.53 10.16 -31.68
N ALA A 619 -11.76 10.71 -31.69
CA ALA A 619 -12.85 10.20 -32.53
C ALA A 619 -12.53 10.32 -34.03
N ALA A 620 -11.97 11.45 -34.46
CA ALA A 620 -11.56 11.67 -35.84
C ALA A 620 -10.44 10.70 -36.28
N ALA A 621 -9.46 10.43 -35.41
CA ALA A 621 -8.40 9.46 -35.66
C ALA A 621 -8.94 8.01 -35.75
N ALA A 622 -9.87 7.62 -34.86
CA ALA A 622 -10.52 6.31 -34.89
C ALA A 622 -11.33 6.05 -36.18
N LEU A 623 -11.88 7.12 -36.79
CA LEU A 623 -12.60 7.08 -38.07
C LEU A 623 -11.69 7.18 -39.31
N GLY A 624 -10.36 7.24 -39.14
CA GLY A 624 -9.40 7.41 -40.23
C GLY A 624 -9.43 8.79 -40.89
N GLN A 625 -9.98 9.81 -40.21
CA GLN A 625 -10.11 11.19 -40.69
C GLN A 625 -9.43 12.21 -39.74
N PRO A 626 -8.17 12.01 -39.30
CA PRO A 626 -7.54 12.90 -38.33
C PRO A 626 -7.30 14.30 -38.93
N GLN A 627 -7.61 15.35 -38.17
CA GLN A 627 -7.45 16.75 -38.62
C GLN A 627 -5.98 17.21 -38.68
N ARG A 628 -5.07 16.47 -38.06
CA ARG A 628 -3.62 16.70 -38.00
C ARG A 628 -2.90 15.35 -38.11
N ALA A 629 -1.65 15.35 -38.56
CA ALA A 629 -0.83 14.15 -38.53
C ALA A 629 -0.66 13.68 -37.07
N GLY A 630 -1.12 12.47 -36.78
CA GLY A 630 -0.92 11.83 -35.48
C GLY A 630 0.50 11.29 -35.34
N GLY A 631 1.06 11.39 -34.13
CA GLY A 631 2.40 10.87 -33.81
C GLY A 631 2.41 9.92 -32.61
N VAL A 632 1.41 10.01 -31.71
CA VAL A 632 1.38 9.26 -30.45
C VAL A 632 0.45 8.05 -30.58
N PRO A 633 0.90 6.82 -30.25
CA PRO A 633 0.04 5.65 -30.25
C PRO A 633 -1.09 5.73 -29.22
N PHE A 634 -2.31 5.46 -29.66
CA PHE A 634 -3.50 5.36 -28.83
C PHE A 634 -4.20 4.02 -29.08
N TYR A 635 -4.66 3.37 -27.99
CA TYR A 635 -5.45 2.15 -28.02
C TYR A 635 -6.80 2.39 -27.36
N SER A 636 -7.90 2.16 -28.08
CA SER A 636 -9.25 2.49 -27.61
C SER A 636 -9.92 1.45 -26.73
N GLY A 637 -9.22 0.36 -26.38
CA GLY A 637 -9.77 -0.77 -25.65
C GLY A 637 -10.59 -1.73 -26.52
N ALA A 638 -11.02 -2.84 -25.90
CA ALA A 638 -11.85 -3.87 -26.55
C ALA A 638 -13.33 -3.43 -26.68
N GLY A 639 -14.26 -4.36 -26.89
CA GLY A 639 -15.67 -4.11 -27.20
C GLY A 639 -16.52 -3.32 -26.18
N THR A 640 -15.95 -2.87 -25.06
CA THR A 640 -16.56 -1.96 -24.07
C THR A 640 -15.85 -0.61 -23.95
N GLY A 641 -14.81 -0.35 -24.76
CA GLY A 641 -14.04 0.89 -24.75
C GLY A 641 -14.72 2.04 -25.50
N PRO A 642 -14.19 3.28 -25.44
CA PRO A 642 -14.78 4.48 -26.03
C PRO A 642 -15.15 4.39 -27.52
N THR A 643 -14.46 3.57 -28.33
CA THR A 643 -14.85 3.41 -29.75
C THR A 643 -16.09 2.53 -29.96
N SER A 644 -16.54 1.77 -28.96
CA SER A 644 -17.80 1.00 -29.05
C SER A 644 -19.02 1.90 -29.33
N ALA A 645 -19.02 3.13 -28.81
CA ALA A 645 -20.05 4.13 -29.10
C ALA A 645 -20.07 4.56 -30.58
N LEU A 646 -18.92 4.56 -31.25
CA LEU A 646 -18.82 4.84 -32.69
C LEU A 646 -19.22 3.62 -33.51
N GLU A 647 -18.86 2.40 -33.09
CA GLU A 647 -19.22 1.15 -33.79
C GLU A 647 -20.74 0.93 -33.86
N ILE A 648 -21.51 1.39 -32.86
CA ILE A 648 -22.98 1.39 -32.93
C ILE A 648 -23.52 2.15 -34.16
N CYS A 649 -22.78 3.15 -34.66
CA CYS A 649 -23.17 3.93 -35.83
C CYS A 649 -22.77 3.29 -37.18
N PHE A 650 -21.98 2.22 -37.20
CA PHE A 650 -21.49 1.56 -38.42
C PHE A 650 -21.78 0.06 -38.39
N SER A 651 -22.91 -0.37 -38.98
CA SER A 651 -23.32 -1.79 -38.99
C SER A 651 -22.38 -2.72 -39.76
N ASP A 652 -21.59 -2.17 -40.69
CA ASP A 652 -20.89 -2.93 -41.74
C ASP A 652 -19.35 -2.74 -41.70
N GLN A 653 -18.81 -1.98 -40.73
CA GLN A 653 -17.36 -1.67 -40.65
C GLN A 653 -16.82 -1.80 -39.23
N SER A 654 -15.83 -2.67 -39.03
CA SER A 654 -15.06 -2.73 -37.78
C SER A 654 -14.03 -1.59 -37.77
N LEU A 655 -14.08 -0.76 -36.72
CA LEU A 655 -13.15 0.36 -36.54
C LEU A 655 -11.80 -0.13 -36.01
N SER A 656 -10.71 0.55 -36.41
CA SER A 656 -9.38 0.23 -35.87
C SER A 656 -9.31 0.55 -34.38
N ARG A 657 -8.78 -0.39 -33.59
CA ARG A 657 -8.56 -0.22 -32.14
C ARG A 657 -7.29 0.55 -31.81
N HIS A 658 -6.34 0.60 -32.74
CA HIS A 658 -5.10 1.37 -32.65
C HIS A 658 -5.12 2.49 -33.68
N PHE A 659 -4.65 3.67 -33.29
CA PHE A 659 -4.48 4.80 -34.22
C PHE A 659 -3.48 5.79 -33.62
N LEU A 660 -2.96 6.69 -34.46
CA LEU A 660 -2.08 7.76 -34.01
C LEU A 660 -2.89 9.03 -33.73
N VAL A 661 -2.73 9.59 -32.54
CA VAL A 661 -3.31 10.89 -32.16
C VAL A 661 -2.26 12.00 -32.23
N PRO A 662 -2.66 13.27 -32.40
CA PRO A 662 -1.73 14.40 -32.36
C PRO A 662 -0.98 14.46 -31.02
N SER A 663 0.31 14.78 -31.06
CA SER A 663 1.10 15.00 -29.86
C SER A 663 0.66 16.28 -29.16
N SER A 664 0.41 16.21 -27.85
CA SER A 664 0.29 17.41 -27.01
C SER A 664 1.55 18.28 -27.14
N PRO A 665 1.44 19.62 -27.03
CA PRO A 665 2.62 20.48 -26.98
C PRO A 665 3.48 20.09 -25.78
N ALA A 666 4.82 20.11 -25.97
CA ALA A 666 5.77 19.78 -24.92
C ALA A 666 5.52 20.66 -23.68
N VAL A 667 5.39 20.03 -22.51
CA VAL A 667 5.23 20.75 -21.26
C VAL A 667 6.53 21.47 -20.95
N HIS A 668 6.47 22.80 -20.82
CA HIS A 668 7.62 23.55 -20.33
C HIS A 668 7.86 23.19 -18.86
N LEU A 669 8.98 22.52 -18.58
CA LEU A 669 9.51 22.33 -17.23
C LEU A 669 9.58 23.67 -16.50
N ALA A 670 9.18 23.70 -15.23
CA ALA A 670 9.32 24.89 -14.43
C ALA A 670 10.82 25.22 -14.24
N GLU A 671 11.15 26.50 -14.12
CA GLU A 671 12.53 26.95 -13.84
C GLU A 671 13.06 26.46 -12.48
N GLU A 672 12.17 25.96 -11.61
CA GLU A 672 12.49 25.32 -10.33
C GLU A 672 12.90 23.85 -10.54
N ASP A 673 12.09 23.07 -11.27
CA ASP A 673 12.41 21.69 -11.67
C ASP A 673 13.71 21.63 -12.46
N LYS A 674 13.89 22.55 -13.42
CA LYS A 674 15.11 22.64 -14.22
C LYS A 674 16.36 22.85 -13.37
N LYS A 675 16.31 23.74 -12.37
CA LYS A 675 17.43 23.96 -11.43
C LYS A 675 17.66 22.76 -10.52
N TYR A 676 16.60 22.07 -10.11
CA TYR A 676 16.71 20.82 -9.35
C TYR A 676 17.44 19.75 -10.18
N LEU A 677 17.01 19.52 -11.42
CA LEU A 677 17.63 18.61 -12.39
C LEU A 677 19.11 18.98 -12.65
N GLU A 678 19.41 20.27 -12.87
CA GLU A 678 20.78 20.80 -12.99
C GLU A 678 21.61 20.47 -11.73
N SER A 679 21.06 20.67 -10.52
CA SER A 679 21.75 20.39 -9.25
C SER A 679 22.03 18.89 -9.01
N LYS A 680 21.20 18.00 -9.57
CA LYS A 680 21.40 16.54 -9.58
C LYS A 680 22.36 16.09 -10.69
N GLY A 681 22.88 17.01 -11.51
CA GLY A 681 23.85 16.74 -12.56
C GLY A 681 23.31 15.88 -13.69
N VAL A 682 22.01 15.92 -13.97
CA VAL A 682 21.39 15.11 -15.05
C VAL A 682 21.70 15.66 -16.45
N PHE A 683 21.99 16.96 -16.57
CA PHE A 683 22.41 17.57 -17.83
C PHE A 683 23.94 17.49 -18.05
N THR A 684 24.68 16.95 -17.08
CA THR A 684 26.13 16.78 -17.15
C THR A 684 26.46 15.35 -17.56
N MET A 685 26.58 15.13 -18.87
CA MET A 685 26.92 13.83 -19.45
C MET A 685 28.38 13.43 -19.13
N PRO A 686 28.71 12.13 -19.11
CA PRO A 686 30.09 11.64 -18.99
C PRO A 686 31.00 12.14 -20.14
N GLY A 687 32.31 11.97 -20.00
CA GLY A 687 33.26 12.30 -21.06
C GLY A 687 32.92 11.60 -22.40
N PRO A 688 33.20 12.19 -23.58
CA PRO A 688 32.82 11.60 -24.87
C PRO A 688 33.32 10.16 -25.10
N ALA A 689 34.56 9.85 -24.70
CA ALA A 689 35.12 8.50 -24.77
C ALA A 689 34.41 7.49 -23.85
N THR A 690 33.90 7.96 -22.71
CA THR A 690 33.09 7.17 -21.78
C THR A 690 31.70 6.92 -22.36
N CYS A 691 31.07 7.93 -22.97
CA CYS A 691 29.81 7.78 -23.71
C CYS A 691 29.94 6.78 -24.86
N ASP A 692 31.00 6.87 -25.69
CA ASP A 692 31.32 5.88 -26.72
C ASP A 692 31.39 4.45 -26.17
N SER A 693 32.09 4.29 -25.04
CA SER A 693 32.30 2.99 -24.38
C SER A 693 31.00 2.42 -23.83
N LEU A 694 30.14 3.27 -23.22
CA LEU A 694 28.84 2.89 -22.68
C LEU A 694 27.85 2.53 -23.80
N LEU A 695 27.80 3.29 -24.89
CA LEU A 695 26.94 2.98 -26.04
C LEU A 695 27.34 1.66 -26.70
N ARG A 696 28.64 1.45 -26.97
CA ARG A 696 29.13 0.18 -27.52
C ARG A 696 28.83 -0.98 -26.57
N ALA A 697 29.00 -0.81 -25.26
CA ALA A 697 28.64 -1.82 -24.27
C ALA A 697 27.13 -2.15 -24.26
N TYR A 698 26.25 -1.13 -24.35
CA TYR A 698 24.80 -1.37 -24.45
C TYR A 698 24.45 -2.21 -25.69
N PHE A 699 24.92 -1.81 -26.87
CA PHE A 699 24.59 -2.50 -28.12
C PHE A 699 25.22 -3.90 -28.24
N HIS A 700 26.36 -4.15 -27.60
CA HIS A 700 26.99 -5.47 -27.58
C HIS A 700 26.39 -6.43 -26.54
N HIS A 701 25.96 -5.96 -25.37
CA HIS A 701 25.59 -6.84 -24.25
C HIS A 701 24.09 -6.82 -23.88
N VAL A 702 23.38 -5.72 -24.15
CA VAL A 702 21.99 -5.53 -23.70
C VAL A 702 21.02 -5.62 -24.87
N HIS A 703 21.29 -4.89 -25.95
CA HIS A 703 20.42 -4.85 -27.12
C HIS A 703 20.13 -6.23 -27.74
N PRO A 704 21.08 -7.18 -27.85
CA PRO A 704 20.83 -8.50 -28.45
C PRO A 704 19.80 -9.35 -27.70
N ILE A 705 19.65 -9.15 -26.38
CA ILE A 705 18.66 -9.86 -25.55
C ILE A 705 17.42 -9.01 -25.23
N MET A 706 17.51 -7.70 -25.44
CA MET A 706 16.47 -6.72 -25.14
C MET A 706 16.46 -5.60 -26.20
N PRO A 707 16.03 -5.91 -27.44
CA PRO A 707 16.12 -4.97 -28.56
C PRO A 707 14.96 -3.98 -28.52
N ILE A 708 14.96 -3.08 -27.53
CA ILE A 708 13.83 -2.16 -27.28
C ILE A 708 14.03 -0.74 -27.83
N LEU A 709 15.20 -0.45 -28.40
CA LEU A 709 15.57 0.84 -28.99
C LEU A 709 15.79 0.72 -30.50
N GLU A 710 15.93 1.86 -31.17
CA GLU A 710 16.26 1.96 -32.59
C GLU A 710 17.73 2.44 -32.72
N PRO A 711 18.67 1.60 -33.22
CA PRO A 711 20.09 1.92 -33.17
C PRO A 711 20.48 3.18 -33.96
N ASP A 712 19.86 3.40 -35.12
CA ASP A 712 20.08 4.59 -35.94
C ASP A 712 19.73 5.88 -35.17
N VAL A 713 18.55 5.94 -34.54
CA VAL A 713 18.07 7.09 -33.76
C VAL A 713 19.02 7.40 -32.61
N VAL A 714 19.41 6.39 -31.82
CA VAL A 714 20.29 6.59 -30.66
C VAL A 714 21.69 7.04 -31.09
N LEU A 715 22.25 6.41 -32.12
CA LEU A 715 23.61 6.69 -32.59
C LEU A 715 23.72 8.00 -33.39
N GLU A 716 22.68 8.42 -34.11
CA GLU A 716 22.67 9.71 -34.83
C GLU A 716 22.79 10.88 -33.85
N HIS A 717 21.99 10.88 -32.78
CA HIS A 717 22.03 11.94 -31.76
C HIS A 717 23.37 12.00 -31.01
N HIS A 718 24.01 10.85 -30.80
CA HIS A 718 25.35 10.77 -30.26
C HIS A 718 26.40 11.35 -31.21
N LEU A 719 26.47 10.83 -32.45
CA LEU A 719 27.49 11.21 -33.43
C LEU A 719 27.37 12.66 -33.93
N THR A 720 26.17 13.24 -33.87
CA THR A 720 25.94 14.67 -34.21
C THR A 720 26.17 15.62 -33.03
N GLY A 721 26.48 15.11 -31.83
CA GLY A 721 26.65 15.92 -30.62
C GLY A 721 25.33 16.47 -30.04
N ARG A 722 24.18 15.99 -30.52
CA ARG A 722 22.83 16.42 -30.15
C ARG A 722 22.21 15.63 -29.00
N LEU A 723 23.03 14.92 -28.21
CA LEU A 723 22.60 14.26 -26.97
C LEU A 723 21.73 15.14 -26.06
N PRO A 724 22.00 16.46 -25.87
CA PRO A 724 21.18 17.33 -25.03
C PRO A 724 19.87 17.79 -25.68
N GLU A 725 19.71 17.61 -27.00
CA GLU A 725 18.50 17.97 -27.76
C GLU A 725 17.52 16.78 -27.88
N ASN A 726 17.95 15.57 -27.51
CA ASN A 726 17.13 14.37 -27.43
C ASN A 726 16.75 14.07 -25.96
N ASN A 727 15.96 13.03 -25.73
CA ASN A 727 15.51 12.64 -24.40
C ASN A 727 16.67 12.15 -23.52
N VAL A 728 17.24 13.06 -22.73
CA VAL A 728 18.35 12.81 -21.79
C VAL A 728 18.06 11.65 -20.82
N MET A 729 16.79 11.38 -20.49
CA MET A 729 16.38 10.23 -19.68
C MET A 729 16.83 8.91 -20.30
N ILE A 730 16.61 8.70 -21.62
CA ILE A 730 16.89 7.40 -22.24
C ILE A 730 18.40 7.12 -22.27
N PHE A 731 19.23 8.15 -22.45
CA PHE A 731 20.69 8.01 -22.37
C PHE A 731 21.17 7.64 -20.97
N TRP A 732 20.60 8.23 -19.90
CA TRP A 732 20.93 7.78 -18.54
C TRP A 732 20.48 6.34 -18.28
N CYS A 733 19.31 5.92 -18.78
CA CYS A 733 18.88 4.53 -18.71
C CYS A 733 19.82 3.58 -19.49
N ILE A 734 20.28 3.97 -20.69
CA ILE A 734 21.26 3.21 -21.49
C ILE A 734 22.59 3.08 -20.72
N PHE A 735 23.14 4.20 -20.25
CA PHE A 735 24.42 4.23 -19.52
C PHE A 735 24.34 3.42 -18.22
N PHE A 736 23.23 3.56 -17.49
CA PHE A 736 22.92 2.76 -16.31
C PHE A 736 23.05 1.26 -16.58
N VAL A 737 22.40 0.72 -17.62
CA VAL A 737 22.49 -0.71 -17.91
C VAL A 737 23.85 -1.09 -18.51
N ALA A 738 24.47 -0.22 -19.31
CA ALA A 738 25.81 -0.43 -19.88
C ALA A 738 26.92 -0.52 -18.81
N SER A 739 26.79 0.20 -17.69
CA SER A 739 27.77 0.23 -16.61
C SER A 739 28.12 -1.14 -16.01
N ASN A 740 27.24 -2.14 -16.16
CA ASN A 740 27.52 -3.52 -15.73
C ASN A 740 28.66 -4.17 -16.54
N PHE A 741 28.91 -3.70 -17.78
CA PHE A 741 29.81 -4.36 -18.75
C PHE A 741 31.09 -3.57 -19.07
N VAL A 742 31.19 -2.30 -18.67
CA VAL A 742 32.36 -1.46 -18.99
C VAL A 742 33.65 -1.93 -18.28
N PRO A 743 34.83 -1.82 -18.91
CA PRO A 743 36.11 -2.16 -18.28
C PRO A 743 36.53 -1.14 -17.21
N PRO A 744 37.43 -1.50 -16.27
CA PRO A 744 37.81 -0.65 -15.12
C PRO A 744 38.16 0.80 -15.44
N HIS A 745 39.04 0.99 -16.44
CA HIS A 745 39.51 2.32 -16.83
C HIS A 745 38.39 3.31 -17.22
N VAL A 746 37.22 2.83 -17.67
CA VAL A 746 36.10 3.68 -18.09
C VAL A 746 35.40 4.31 -16.88
N TYR A 747 35.21 3.58 -15.79
CA TYR A 747 34.60 4.16 -14.59
C TYR A 747 35.63 4.91 -13.73
N GLU A 748 36.89 4.47 -13.72
CA GLU A 748 38.01 5.16 -13.07
C GLU A 748 38.28 6.55 -13.68
N GLN A 749 38.16 6.68 -15.01
CA GLN A 749 38.31 7.96 -15.72
C GLN A 749 37.23 8.99 -15.35
N GLU A 750 36.02 8.55 -15.00
CA GLU A 750 34.93 9.40 -14.51
C GLU A 750 34.98 9.61 -12.98
N GLY A 751 36.01 9.08 -12.29
CA GLY A 751 36.22 9.26 -10.86
C GLY A 751 35.47 8.29 -9.94
N TYR A 752 34.88 7.23 -10.47
CA TYR A 752 34.20 6.20 -9.66
C TYR A 752 35.20 5.12 -9.19
N GLY A 753 35.05 4.65 -7.95
CA GLY A 753 35.86 3.56 -7.39
C GLY A 753 35.41 2.16 -7.80
N SER A 754 34.20 2.01 -8.35
CA SER A 754 33.70 0.70 -8.82
C SER A 754 32.58 0.80 -9.87
N ARG A 755 32.32 -0.31 -10.58
CA ARG A 755 31.12 -0.47 -11.43
C ARG A 755 29.82 -0.22 -10.67
N LYS A 756 29.70 -0.72 -9.43
CA LYS A 756 28.47 -0.57 -8.62
C LYS A 756 28.19 0.89 -8.31
N GLU A 757 29.24 1.67 -8.03
CA GLU A 757 29.14 3.11 -7.77
C GLU A 757 28.74 3.90 -9.03
N MET A 758 29.40 3.66 -10.17
CA MET A 758 29.01 4.25 -11.46
C MET A 758 27.56 3.91 -11.81
N LYS A 759 27.18 2.64 -11.65
CA LYS A 759 25.82 2.13 -11.87
C LYS A 759 24.79 2.87 -11.01
N ALA A 760 25.06 3.02 -9.71
CA ALA A 760 24.18 3.75 -8.79
C ALA A 760 24.06 5.24 -9.17
N ALA A 761 25.16 5.90 -9.52
CA ALA A 761 25.17 7.29 -9.94
C ALA A 761 24.43 7.53 -11.28
N MET A 762 24.44 6.55 -12.19
CA MET A 762 23.67 6.60 -13.44
C MET A 762 22.18 6.30 -13.23
N TYR A 763 21.87 5.29 -12.40
CA TYR A 763 20.49 4.99 -12.01
C TYR A 763 19.84 6.19 -11.32
N ALA A 764 20.54 6.86 -10.41
CA ALA A 764 20.04 8.04 -9.71
C ALA A 764 19.64 9.18 -10.67
N ARG A 765 20.46 9.42 -11.71
CA ARG A 765 20.16 10.43 -12.75
C ARG A 765 19.00 10.00 -13.66
N ALA A 766 18.97 8.74 -14.06
CA ALA A 766 17.86 8.16 -14.84
C ALA A 766 16.53 8.27 -14.08
N ASN A 767 16.51 7.88 -12.80
CA ASN A 767 15.36 7.96 -11.91
C ASN A 767 14.94 9.42 -11.65
N CYS A 768 15.90 10.32 -11.50
CA CYS A 768 15.63 11.75 -11.33
C CYS A 768 14.90 12.32 -12.56
N MET A 769 15.41 12.05 -13.77
CA MET A 769 14.76 12.42 -15.03
C MET A 769 13.41 11.74 -15.23
N TYR A 770 13.26 10.47 -14.85
CA TYR A 770 11.98 9.75 -14.98
C TYR A 770 10.86 10.39 -14.14
N ASN A 771 11.17 10.84 -12.93
CA ASN A 771 10.17 11.40 -12.01
C ASN A 771 9.96 12.92 -12.16
N HIS A 772 10.96 13.69 -12.63
CA HIS A 772 10.92 15.16 -12.66
C HIS A 772 11.22 15.78 -14.05
N GLY A 773 11.55 14.96 -15.05
CA GLY A 773 11.93 15.42 -16.39
C GLY A 773 10.77 15.79 -17.32
N GLY A 774 9.52 15.58 -16.89
CA GLY A 774 8.32 16.01 -17.63
C GLY A 774 8.04 15.23 -18.93
N GLU A 775 8.62 14.04 -19.09
CA GLU A 775 8.43 13.22 -20.29
C GLU A 775 6.99 12.71 -20.43
N MET A 776 6.45 12.78 -21.65
CA MET A 776 5.07 12.44 -21.99
C MET A 776 4.95 11.32 -23.04
N ASP A 777 6.03 11.03 -23.78
CA ASP A 777 6.06 9.90 -24.69
C ASP A 777 6.10 8.57 -23.91
N LYS A 778 4.96 7.88 -23.95
CA LYS A 778 4.74 6.59 -23.30
C LYS A 778 5.63 5.47 -23.87
N ILE A 779 6.10 5.57 -25.12
CA ILE A 779 7.08 4.63 -25.68
C ILE A 779 8.43 4.83 -25.00
N ILE A 780 8.88 6.08 -24.80
CA ILE A 780 10.16 6.34 -24.14
C ILE A 780 10.07 6.03 -22.63
N LEU A 781 8.95 6.34 -21.97
CA LEU A 781 8.70 5.91 -20.59
C LEU A 781 8.68 4.38 -20.43
N LEU A 782 8.15 3.65 -21.43
CA LEU A 782 8.16 2.19 -21.47
C LEU A 782 9.59 1.64 -21.66
N GLN A 783 10.35 2.18 -22.60
CA GLN A 783 11.75 1.82 -22.84
C GLN A 783 12.61 2.09 -21.58
N ALA A 784 12.44 3.27 -20.97
CA ALA A 784 13.10 3.64 -19.72
C ALA A 784 12.73 2.66 -18.60
N SER A 785 11.44 2.37 -18.38
CA SER A 785 10.99 1.40 -17.36
C SER A 785 11.60 0.01 -17.54
N LEU A 786 11.72 -0.48 -18.78
CA LEU A 786 12.34 -1.77 -19.09
C LEU A 786 13.85 -1.81 -18.78
N LEU A 787 14.55 -0.68 -18.99
CA LEU A 787 15.96 -0.52 -18.62
C LEU A 787 16.13 -0.38 -17.10
N MET A 788 15.30 0.43 -16.44
CA MET A 788 15.32 0.64 -14.99
C MET A 788 15.06 -0.66 -14.20
N ALA A 789 14.35 -1.64 -14.79
CA ALA A 789 14.20 -2.99 -14.26
C ALA A 789 15.50 -3.84 -14.20
N PHE A 790 16.67 -3.26 -14.47
CA PHE A 790 18.00 -3.84 -14.15
C PHE A 790 18.54 -3.37 -12.78
N TRP A 791 17.81 -2.49 -12.07
CA TRP A 791 18.19 -2.04 -10.73
C TRP A 791 17.85 -3.09 -9.68
N HIS A 792 18.78 -3.33 -8.76
CA HIS A 792 18.60 -4.21 -7.63
C HIS A 792 19.39 -3.61 -6.48
N SER A 793 18.69 -3.15 -5.44
CA SER A 793 19.26 -2.47 -4.28
C SER A 793 19.54 -3.46 -3.16
N ASP A 794 20.51 -3.15 -2.31
CA ASP A 794 20.83 -3.94 -1.10
C ASP A 794 19.89 -3.60 0.10
N ALA A 795 19.06 -2.55 -0.04
CA ALA A 795 18.08 -2.13 0.96
C ALA A 795 16.63 -2.42 0.50
N ASP A 796 15.70 -2.40 1.45
CA ASP A 796 14.26 -2.69 1.30
C ASP A 796 13.49 -1.56 0.55
N GLU A 797 14.06 -1.11 -0.57
CA GLU A 797 13.52 -0.07 -1.43
C GLU A 797 12.44 -0.63 -2.36
N HIS A 798 11.35 0.11 -2.54
CA HIS A 798 10.24 -0.26 -3.41
C HIS A 798 10.60 -0.32 -4.91
N THR A 799 11.71 0.30 -5.34
CA THR A 799 12.13 0.42 -6.76
C THR A 799 12.85 -0.82 -7.32
N GLN A 800 12.50 -2.01 -6.85
CA GLN A 800 13.04 -3.31 -7.30
C GLN A 800 12.65 -3.65 -8.76
N PRO A 801 13.28 -4.67 -9.41
CA PRO A 801 12.93 -5.06 -10.79
C PRO A 801 11.43 -5.33 -11.00
N TRP A 802 10.76 -5.86 -9.98
CA TRP A 802 9.32 -6.17 -10.02
C TRP A 802 8.43 -4.92 -10.12
N TYR A 803 8.86 -3.80 -9.55
CA TYR A 803 8.15 -2.52 -9.60
C TYR A 803 8.23 -1.92 -11.01
N TRP A 804 9.46 -1.75 -11.52
CA TRP A 804 9.71 -1.23 -12.86
C TRP A 804 9.08 -2.09 -13.97
N MET A 805 9.11 -3.43 -13.82
CA MET A 805 8.41 -4.32 -14.74
C MET A 805 6.88 -4.15 -14.67
N GLY A 806 6.33 -3.83 -13.50
CA GLY A 806 4.91 -3.49 -13.34
C GLY A 806 4.51 -2.22 -14.09
N ILE A 807 5.36 -1.18 -14.05
CA ILE A 807 5.15 0.06 -14.82
C ILE A 807 5.24 -0.24 -16.32
N ALA A 808 6.29 -0.94 -16.76
CA ALA A 808 6.46 -1.31 -18.16
C ALA A 808 5.26 -2.10 -18.72
N ILE A 809 4.79 -3.12 -18.01
CA ILE A 809 3.61 -3.91 -18.44
C ILE A 809 2.35 -3.03 -18.50
N SER A 810 2.15 -2.14 -17.53
CA SER A 810 1.01 -1.22 -17.50
C SER A 810 1.03 -0.23 -18.66
N LEU A 811 2.18 0.37 -18.98
CA LEU A 811 2.36 1.26 -20.14
C LEU A 811 2.13 0.50 -21.45
N CYS A 812 2.68 -0.71 -21.57
CA CYS A 812 2.54 -1.59 -22.73
C CYS A 812 1.06 -2.01 -22.97
N GLN A 813 0.30 -2.22 -21.90
CA GLN A 813 -1.14 -2.47 -21.95
C GLN A 813 -1.95 -1.22 -22.30
N MET A 814 -1.62 -0.07 -21.70
CA MET A 814 -2.24 1.24 -22.00
C MET A 814 -2.06 1.64 -23.47
N LEU A 815 -0.89 1.33 -24.06
CA LEU A 815 -0.58 1.54 -25.47
C LEU A 815 -1.16 0.47 -26.40
N GLY A 816 -1.76 -0.60 -25.86
CA GLY A 816 -2.35 -1.68 -26.66
C GLY A 816 -1.34 -2.59 -27.34
N LEU A 817 -0.04 -2.56 -27.00
CA LEU A 817 1.00 -3.34 -27.73
C LEU A 817 0.88 -4.86 -27.53
N HIS A 818 0.10 -5.28 -26.53
CA HIS A 818 -0.34 -6.66 -26.28
C HIS A 818 -1.40 -7.16 -27.29
N ARG A 819 -1.98 -6.24 -28.09
CA ARG A 819 -2.93 -6.53 -29.16
C ARG A 819 -2.31 -6.30 -30.53
N ASN A 820 -2.60 -7.18 -31.47
CA ASN A 820 -2.21 -7.04 -32.87
C ASN A 820 -2.98 -5.87 -33.52
N PRO A 821 -2.31 -4.80 -33.96
CA PRO A 821 -2.95 -3.66 -34.63
C PRO A 821 -3.61 -3.99 -35.97
N ASP A 822 -3.30 -5.15 -36.57
CA ASP A 822 -3.92 -5.62 -37.83
C ASP A 822 -4.94 -6.75 -37.64
N SER A 823 -5.35 -7.02 -36.39
CA SER A 823 -6.24 -8.16 -36.03
C SER A 823 -7.58 -8.18 -36.78
N SER A 824 -8.09 -7.01 -37.18
CA SER A 824 -9.37 -6.87 -37.89
C SER A 824 -9.19 -6.43 -39.35
N THR A 825 -8.39 -5.40 -39.59
CA THR A 825 -7.98 -4.92 -40.93
C THR A 825 -6.56 -4.34 -40.85
N TYR A 826 -5.82 -4.35 -41.96
CA TYR A 826 -4.47 -3.77 -42.00
C TYR A 826 -4.51 -2.26 -41.78
N ASN A 827 -3.83 -1.79 -40.74
CA ASN A 827 -3.92 -0.40 -40.30
C ASN A 827 -2.83 0.48 -40.93
N SER A 828 -3.11 1.10 -42.07
CA SER A 828 -2.15 1.93 -42.79
C SER A 828 -1.65 3.18 -42.06
N SER A 829 -2.21 3.55 -40.89
CA SER A 829 -1.66 4.65 -40.07
C SER A 829 -0.43 4.25 -39.26
N ILE A 830 -0.12 2.95 -39.13
CA ILE A 830 1.03 2.43 -38.39
C ILE A 830 2.03 1.87 -39.39
N THR A 831 3.24 2.41 -39.37
CA THR A 831 4.35 1.98 -40.24
C THR A 831 4.90 0.61 -39.81
N ASP A 832 5.48 -0.14 -40.74
CA ASP A 832 6.08 -1.45 -40.43
C ASP A 832 7.19 -1.34 -39.37
N ARG A 833 7.99 -0.27 -39.44
CA ARG A 833 9.00 0.07 -38.41
C ARG A 833 8.40 0.23 -37.01
N GLN A 834 7.26 0.91 -36.88
CA GLN A 834 6.53 0.99 -35.60
C GLN A 834 6.02 -0.40 -35.17
N ARG A 835 5.51 -1.23 -36.08
CA ARG A 835 5.07 -2.61 -35.75
C ARG A 835 6.23 -3.45 -35.22
N HIS A 836 7.41 -3.32 -35.84
CA HIS A 836 8.62 -4.04 -35.42
C HIS A 836 9.01 -3.64 -34.00
N LEU A 837 9.13 -2.33 -33.74
CA LEU A 837 9.40 -1.81 -32.39
C LEU A 837 8.34 -2.26 -31.37
N TRP A 838 7.05 -2.17 -31.69
CA TRP A 838 5.97 -2.55 -30.76
C TRP A 838 5.98 -4.04 -30.43
N ARG A 839 6.24 -4.91 -31.41
CA ARG A 839 6.45 -6.35 -31.17
C ARG A 839 7.67 -6.59 -30.28
N ARG A 840 8.80 -5.92 -30.54
CA ARG A 840 10.01 -6.03 -29.70
C ARG A 840 9.76 -5.57 -28.25
N LEU A 841 9.05 -4.47 -28.04
CA LEU A 841 8.66 -3.97 -26.72
C LEU A 841 7.73 -4.94 -25.98
N TRP A 842 6.65 -5.38 -26.63
CA TRP A 842 5.70 -6.33 -26.04
C TRP A 842 6.37 -7.64 -25.64
N TRP A 843 7.12 -8.27 -26.55
CA TRP A 843 7.76 -9.56 -26.28
C TRP A 843 8.93 -9.47 -25.30
N THR A 844 9.53 -8.28 -25.13
CA THR A 844 10.42 -7.98 -24.02
C THR A 844 9.67 -7.96 -22.68
N CYS A 845 8.56 -7.24 -22.56
CA CYS A 845 7.71 -7.28 -21.36
C CYS A 845 7.27 -8.72 -21.04
N PHE A 846 6.84 -9.46 -22.07
CA PHE A 846 6.43 -10.85 -21.97
C PHE A 846 7.51 -11.75 -21.37
N SER A 847 8.70 -11.78 -21.98
CA SER A 847 9.78 -12.68 -21.53
C SER A 847 10.27 -12.31 -20.13
N ARG A 848 10.47 -11.01 -19.86
CA ARG A 848 10.89 -10.53 -18.54
C ARG A 848 9.91 -10.87 -17.43
N ASP A 849 8.59 -10.82 -17.67
CA ASP A 849 7.56 -11.25 -16.72
C ASP A 849 7.73 -12.72 -16.30
N ARG A 850 7.95 -13.65 -17.24
CA ARG A 850 8.11 -15.10 -16.92
C ARG A 850 9.39 -15.37 -16.14
N TRP A 851 10.51 -14.86 -16.62
CA TRP A 851 11.81 -15.11 -15.96
C TRP A 851 11.91 -14.44 -14.59
N LEU A 852 11.33 -13.24 -14.43
CA LEU A 852 11.33 -12.56 -13.14
C LEU A 852 10.33 -13.21 -12.16
N SER A 853 9.20 -13.70 -12.64
CA SER A 853 8.24 -14.50 -11.85
C SER A 853 8.86 -15.79 -11.33
N LEU A 854 9.64 -16.50 -12.16
CA LEU A 854 10.43 -17.66 -11.72
C LEU A 854 11.49 -17.26 -10.68
N THR A 855 12.24 -16.18 -10.94
CA THR A 855 13.37 -15.72 -10.12
C THR A 855 12.97 -15.28 -8.71
N LEU A 856 11.89 -14.50 -8.62
CA LEU A 856 11.41 -13.90 -7.36
C LEU A 856 10.30 -14.72 -6.69
N GLY A 857 9.85 -15.81 -7.31
CA GLY A 857 8.69 -16.57 -6.86
C GLY A 857 7.41 -15.72 -6.81
N ARG A 858 7.00 -15.13 -7.95
CA ARG A 858 5.81 -14.26 -8.02
C ARG A 858 4.84 -14.70 -9.13
N PRO A 859 3.53 -14.46 -9.03
CA PRO A 859 2.57 -14.77 -10.09
C PRO A 859 2.83 -13.95 -11.36
N LEU A 860 2.62 -14.56 -12.53
CA LEU A 860 2.69 -13.88 -13.83
C LEU A 860 1.73 -12.68 -13.87
N ARG A 861 2.21 -11.52 -14.35
CA ARG A 861 1.38 -10.31 -14.53
C ARG A 861 0.63 -10.31 -15.87
N ILE A 862 1.19 -10.96 -16.90
CA ILE A 862 0.58 -11.01 -18.24
C ILE A 862 -0.20 -12.31 -18.42
N ASN A 863 -1.52 -12.18 -18.58
CA ASN A 863 -2.36 -13.27 -19.07
C ASN A 863 -2.32 -13.34 -20.61
N LEU A 864 -1.92 -14.49 -21.15
CA LEU A 864 -1.86 -14.69 -22.61
C LEU A 864 -3.24 -14.71 -23.29
N GLN A 865 -4.31 -15.06 -22.56
CA GLN A 865 -5.65 -15.13 -23.15
C GLN A 865 -6.19 -13.76 -23.60
N ASP A 866 -5.64 -12.68 -23.04
CA ASP A 866 -6.02 -11.30 -23.37
C ASP A 866 -5.20 -10.71 -24.54
N CYS A 867 -4.26 -11.48 -25.09
CA CYS A 867 -3.22 -11.01 -26.01
C CYS A 867 -3.26 -11.72 -27.38
N ASP A 868 -3.01 -10.99 -28.47
CA ASP A 868 -2.94 -11.55 -29.83
C ASP A 868 -1.80 -10.99 -30.71
N THR A 869 -0.88 -10.20 -30.13
CA THR A 869 0.34 -9.75 -30.83
C THR A 869 1.21 -10.95 -31.26
N PRO A 870 1.53 -11.11 -32.56
CA PRO A 870 2.27 -12.27 -33.06
C PRO A 870 3.73 -12.29 -32.57
N MET A 871 4.31 -13.48 -32.50
CA MET A 871 5.73 -13.69 -32.16
C MET A 871 6.64 -12.91 -33.13
N PRO A 872 7.74 -12.28 -32.68
CA PRO A 872 8.66 -11.59 -33.56
C PRO A 872 9.46 -12.54 -34.46
N SER A 873 9.88 -12.01 -35.58
CA SER A 873 10.79 -12.62 -36.56
C SER A 873 12.20 -12.05 -36.43
N VAL A 874 13.14 -12.56 -37.24
CA VAL A 874 14.49 -11.98 -37.38
C VAL A 874 14.43 -10.59 -38.02
N ASP A 875 13.49 -10.35 -38.93
CA ASP A 875 13.31 -9.07 -39.62
C ASP A 875 12.86 -7.94 -38.69
N ASP A 876 12.14 -8.27 -37.61
CA ASP A 876 11.79 -7.32 -36.55
C ASP A 876 13.01 -6.71 -35.84
N PHE A 877 14.12 -7.46 -35.82
CA PHE A 877 15.39 -7.05 -35.23
C PHE A 877 16.30 -6.37 -36.27
N LEU A 878 16.43 -6.97 -37.46
CA LEU A 878 17.36 -6.49 -38.50
C LEU A 878 16.84 -5.26 -39.25
N GLY A 879 15.52 -5.02 -39.27
CA GLY A 879 14.91 -3.90 -40.01
C GLY A 879 15.49 -2.53 -39.69
N ASP A 880 15.86 -2.29 -38.42
CA ASP A 880 16.41 -1.00 -37.95
C ASP A 880 17.96 -0.91 -38.06
N VAL A 881 18.59 -1.95 -38.63
CA VAL A 881 20.04 -2.06 -38.84
C VAL A 881 20.38 -1.94 -40.35
N ILE A 882 19.43 -2.27 -41.23
CA ILE A 882 19.60 -2.19 -42.68
C ILE A 882 19.76 -0.71 -43.10
N GLY A 883 20.93 -0.38 -43.67
CA GLY A 883 21.25 0.96 -44.16
C GLY A 883 22.03 1.86 -43.19
N LEU A 884 22.43 1.35 -42.01
CA LEU A 884 23.32 2.08 -41.10
C LEU A 884 24.64 2.49 -41.78
N SER A 885 25.16 3.66 -41.40
CA SER A 885 26.49 4.10 -41.84
C SER A 885 27.59 3.18 -41.27
N PRO A 886 28.76 3.05 -41.93
CA PRO A 886 29.88 2.25 -41.40
C PRO A 886 30.35 2.67 -40.00
N GLN A 887 30.18 3.96 -39.65
CA GLN A 887 30.50 4.48 -38.33
C GLN A 887 29.50 4.01 -37.27
N MET A 888 28.19 4.05 -37.57
CA MET A 888 27.14 3.52 -36.69
C MET A 888 27.24 2.00 -36.52
N ALA A 889 27.49 1.27 -37.60
CA ALA A 889 27.69 -0.18 -37.56
C ALA A 889 28.80 -0.61 -36.59
N SER A 890 29.84 0.22 -36.39
CA SER A 890 30.95 -0.05 -35.45
C SER A 890 30.57 -0.07 -33.95
N TYR A 891 29.33 0.28 -33.59
CA TYR A 891 28.79 0.15 -32.23
C TYR A 891 28.03 -1.18 -32.02
N LEU A 892 27.65 -1.87 -33.09
CA LEU A 892 26.93 -3.13 -33.04
C LEU A 892 27.91 -4.32 -33.04
N PRO A 893 27.56 -5.45 -32.41
CA PRO A 893 28.38 -6.67 -32.45
C PRO A 893 28.32 -7.36 -33.81
N ASP A 894 29.35 -8.15 -34.13
CA ASP A 894 29.34 -9.05 -35.29
C ASP A 894 28.29 -10.18 -35.12
N ASN A 895 27.85 -10.75 -36.24
CA ASN A 895 26.85 -11.84 -36.33
C ASN A 895 25.43 -11.47 -35.83
N LEU A 896 24.94 -10.25 -36.09
CA LEU A 896 23.60 -9.79 -35.67
C LEU A 896 22.44 -10.70 -36.08
N GLU A 897 22.47 -11.30 -37.27
CA GLU A 897 21.43 -12.22 -37.75
C GLU A 897 21.32 -13.49 -36.86
N VAL A 898 22.46 -13.99 -36.38
CA VAL A 898 22.54 -15.11 -35.43
C VAL A 898 22.00 -14.66 -34.07
N LEU A 899 22.38 -13.46 -33.59
CA LEU A 899 21.88 -12.90 -32.34
C LEU A 899 20.36 -12.66 -32.34
N ALA A 900 19.81 -12.16 -33.45
CA ALA A 900 18.38 -11.97 -33.66
C ALA A 900 17.63 -13.32 -33.65
N SER A 901 18.18 -14.33 -34.34
CA SER A 901 17.64 -15.70 -34.34
C SER A 901 17.63 -16.30 -32.92
N HIS A 902 18.69 -16.04 -32.14
CA HIS A 902 18.77 -16.46 -30.74
C HIS A 902 17.78 -15.73 -29.84
N TRP A 903 17.51 -14.44 -30.07
CA TRP A 903 16.48 -13.70 -29.34
C TRP A 903 15.08 -14.26 -29.58
N VAL A 904 14.73 -14.60 -30.83
CA VAL A 904 13.45 -15.29 -31.14
C VAL A 904 13.37 -16.64 -30.40
N LYS A 905 14.44 -17.44 -30.41
CA LYS A 905 14.49 -18.71 -29.66
C LYS A 905 14.34 -18.52 -28.15
N TYR A 906 14.90 -17.45 -27.59
CA TYR A 906 14.72 -17.09 -26.18
C TYR A 906 13.24 -16.78 -25.85
N LEU A 907 12.51 -16.13 -26.75
CA LEU A 907 11.07 -15.87 -26.58
C LEU A 907 10.24 -17.17 -26.61
N GLU A 908 10.58 -18.13 -27.47
CA GLU A 908 9.93 -19.47 -27.47
C GLU A 908 10.10 -20.19 -26.13
N ILE A 909 11.35 -20.28 -25.62
CA ILE A 909 11.64 -20.87 -24.30
C ILE A 909 10.87 -20.12 -23.20
N SER A 910 10.80 -18.79 -23.29
CA SER A 910 10.04 -17.94 -22.34
C SER A 910 8.54 -18.20 -22.39
N ALA A 911 7.98 -18.55 -23.55
CA ALA A 911 6.57 -18.88 -23.69
C ALA A 911 6.24 -20.23 -23.04
N ILE A 912 7.07 -21.25 -23.28
CA ILE A 912 6.95 -22.56 -22.64
C ILE A 912 7.13 -22.44 -21.11
N LEU A 913 8.02 -21.56 -20.63
CA LEU A 913 8.14 -21.25 -19.20
C LEU A 913 6.84 -20.69 -18.60
N GLY A 914 6.09 -19.87 -19.36
CA GLY A 914 4.78 -19.37 -18.92
C GLY A 914 3.76 -20.48 -18.68
N ASP A 915 3.74 -21.50 -19.55
CA ASP A 915 2.92 -22.70 -19.39
C ASP A 915 3.36 -23.52 -18.15
N VAL A 916 4.67 -23.73 -17.96
CA VAL A 916 5.24 -24.44 -16.80
C VAL A 916 4.92 -23.73 -15.48
N ILE A 917 5.09 -22.40 -15.43
CA ILE A 917 4.74 -21.58 -14.25
C ILE A 917 3.24 -21.73 -13.95
N SER A 918 2.40 -21.66 -15.00
CA SER A 918 0.95 -21.80 -14.88
C SER A 918 0.49 -23.21 -14.51
N MET A 919 1.29 -24.25 -14.79
CA MET A 919 1.02 -25.64 -14.39
C MET A 919 1.30 -25.86 -12.89
N HIS A 920 2.45 -25.42 -12.40
CA HIS A 920 2.97 -25.81 -11.08
C HIS A 920 2.81 -24.79 -9.96
N TYR A 921 2.82 -23.49 -10.27
CA TYR A 921 3.06 -22.43 -9.27
C TYR A 921 1.87 -21.48 -9.09
N GLN A 922 0.66 -21.91 -9.46
CA GLN A 922 -0.58 -21.18 -9.16
C GLN A 922 -1.10 -21.55 -7.77
N ALA A 923 -1.38 -20.55 -6.92
CA ALA A 923 -1.75 -20.75 -5.51
C ALA A 923 -3.02 -21.59 -5.26
N ARG A 924 -3.86 -21.80 -6.28
CA ARG A 924 -5.00 -22.73 -6.24
C ARG A 924 -5.22 -23.35 -7.62
N LYS A 925 -4.84 -24.62 -7.79
CA LYS A 925 -5.10 -25.39 -9.01
C LYS A 925 -5.33 -26.88 -8.67
N PRO A 926 -6.17 -27.62 -9.42
CA PRO A 926 -6.12 -29.09 -9.42
C PRO A 926 -4.72 -29.59 -9.81
N ARG A 927 -4.45 -30.88 -9.55
CA ARG A 927 -3.23 -31.53 -10.03
C ARG A 927 -3.27 -31.59 -11.56
N PRO A 928 -2.13 -31.49 -12.27
CA PRO A 928 -2.13 -31.61 -13.72
C PRO A 928 -2.55 -33.02 -14.13
N LEU A 929 -3.25 -33.14 -15.26
CA LEU A 929 -3.50 -34.45 -15.87
C LEU A 929 -2.23 -34.93 -16.57
N LEU A 930 -2.03 -36.24 -16.62
CA LEU A 930 -0.88 -36.88 -17.24
C LEU A 930 -0.74 -36.50 -18.72
N GLN A 931 -1.86 -36.20 -19.40
CA GLN A 931 -1.83 -35.68 -20.77
C GLN A 931 -1.28 -34.25 -20.83
N ASP A 932 -1.72 -33.33 -19.96
CA ASP A 932 -1.20 -31.96 -19.90
C ASP A 932 0.32 -31.95 -19.69
N VAL A 933 0.81 -32.84 -18.82
CA VAL A 933 2.24 -33.02 -18.56
C VAL A 933 2.98 -33.52 -19.79
N LYS A 934 2.44 -34.53 -20.50
CA LYS A 934 3.04 -35.05 -21.74
C LYS A 934 3.06 -34.03 -22.86
N ASP A 935 2.00 -33.23 -22.99
CA ASP A 935 1.90 -32.20 -24.02
C ASP A 935 2.94 -31.09 -23.78
N LEU A 936 3.09 -30.65 -22.52
CA LEU A 936 4.10 -29.66 -22.15
C LEU A 936 5.54 -30.21 -22.22
N GLU A 937 5.76 -31.46 -21.80
CA GLU A 937 7.03 -32.17 -22.00
C GLU A 937 7.40 -32.25 -23.48
N THR A 938 6.42 -32.52 -24.36
CA THR A 938 6.60 -32.55 -25.81
C THR A 938 6.99 -31.19 -26.36
N LYS A 939 6.35 -30.09 -25.92
CA LYS A 939 6.77 -28.72 -26.29
C LYS A 939 8.22 -28.44 -25.89
N ILE A 940 8.62 -28.83 -24.68
CA ILE A 940 10.01 -28.64 -24.20
C ILE A 940 10.98 -29.42 -25.09
N VAL A 941 10.74 -30.71 -25.34
CA VAL A 941 11.63 -31.56 -26.15
C VAL A 941 11.69 -31.12 -27.62
N GLN A 942 10.62 -30.54 -28.16
CA GLN A 942 10.59 -29.97 -29.51
C GLN A 942 11.29 -28.61 -29.63
N CYS A 943 11.54 -27.91 -28.51
CA CYS A 943 12.25 -26.63 -28.50
C CYS A 943 13.77 -26.86 -28.61
N THR A 944 14.25 -27.02 -29.84
CA THR A 944 15.68 -27.21 -30.14
C THR A 944 16.48 -25.93 -29.88
N VAL A 945 17.61 -26.09 -29.19
CA VAL A 945 18.57 -25.03 -28.87
C VAL A 945 19.85 -25.27 -29.68
N PRO A 946 20.50 -24.23 -30.24
CA PRO A 946 21.77 -24.41 -30.95
C PRO A 946 22.87 -25.01 -30.07
N GLU A 947 23.73 -25.83 -30.68
CA GLU A 947 25.01 -26.27 -30.13
C GLU A 947 26.14 -25.36 -30.63
N GLN A 948 27.29 -25.35 -29.95
CA GLN A 948 28.43 -24.52 -30.32
C GLN A 948 29.42 -25.34 -31.15
N ASP A 949 29.20 -25.36 -32.46
CA ASP A 949 30.05 -26.09 -33.41
C ASP A 949 30.87 -25.15 -34.33
N ASP A 950 30.51 -23.86 -34.38
CA ASP A 950 31.14 -22.87 -35.26
C ASP A 950 32.16 -22.01 -34.48
N PRO A 951 33.48 -22.16 -34.75
CA PRO A 951 34.54 -21.35 -34.14
C PRO A 951 34.72 -19.97 -34.80
N THR A 952 33.97 -19.65 -35.86
CA THR A 952 34.06 -18.36 -36.57
C THR A 952 33.13 -17.28 -35.99
N LEU A 953 32.24 -17.67 -35.07
CA LEU A 953 31.31 -16.77 -34.40
C LEU A 953 32.02 -15.79 -33.43
N SER A 954 31.46 -14.59 -33.31
CA SER A 954 31.91 -13.60 -32.33
C SER A 954 31.72 -14.09 -30.88
N ARG A 955 32.52 -13.57 -29.94
CA ARG A 955 32.42 -13.95 -28.51
C ARG A 955 31.02 -13.67 -27.93
N VAL A 956 30.32 -12.65 -28.42
CA VAL A 956 28.93 -12.33 -28.05
C VAL A 956 27.98 -13.41 -28.59
N ALA A 957 28.14 -13.83 -29.84
CA ALA A 957 27.34 -14.89 -30.45
C ALA A 957 27.56 -16.24 -29.73
N ILE A 958 28.80 -16.63 -29.45
CA ILE A 958 29.13 -17.83 -28.66
C ILE A 958 28.47 -17.77 -27.27
N PHE A 959 28.63 -16.65 -26.54
CA PHE A 959 27.98 -16.49 -25.24
C PHE A 959 26.44 -16.60 -25.34
N SER A 960 25.82 -16.05 -26.39
CA SER A 960 24.37 -16.13 -26.56
C SER A 960 23.84 -17.57 -26.75
N ILE A 961 24.63 -18.46 -27.38
CA ILE A 961 24.33 -19.89 -27.48
C ILE A 961 24.32 -20.52 -26.08
N TYR A 962 25.40 -20.35 -25.31
CA TYR A 962 25.47 -20.87 -23.94
C TYR A 962 24.38 -20.27 -23.05
N HIS A 963 24.06 -19.00 -23.19
CA HIS A 963 23.00 -18.35 -22.41
C HIS A 963 21.60 -18.88 -22.78
N LEU A 964 21.34 -19.24 -24.05
CA LEU A 964 20.12 -19.96 -24.44
C LEU A 964 20.06 -21.37 -23.82
N GLN A 965 21.17 -22.11 -23.83
CA GLN A 965 21.25 -23.43 -23.20
C GLN A 965 21.00 -23.34 -21.68
N LEU A 966 21.53 -22.32 -20.99
CA LEU A 966 21.21 -22.06 -19.58
C LEU A 966 19.72 -21.83 -19.35
N HIS A 967 19.05 -21.01 -20.19
CA HIS A 967 17.59 -20.82 -20.09
C HIS A 967 16.82 -22.12 -20.33
N TYR A 968 17.18 -22.89 -21.35
CA TYR A 968 16.52 -24.17 -21.65
C TYR A 968 16.69 -25.20 -20.53
N HIS A 969 17.89 -25.33 -19.96
CA HIS A 969 18.11 -26.24 -18.84
C HIS A 969 17.49 -25.74 -17.53
N ALA A 970 17.39 -24.42 -17.32
CA ALA A 970 16.61 -23.85 -16.22
C ALA A 970 15.11 -24.18 -16.37
N LEU A 971 14.52 -23.96 -17.56
CA LEU A 971 13.14 -24.36 -17.90
C LEU A 971 12.91 -25.85 -17.64
N ALA A 972 13.77 -26.73 -18.17
CA ALA A 972 13.67 -28.17 -17.98
C ALA A 972 13.78 -28.56 -16.50
N GLY A 973 14.70 -27.94 -15.75
CA GLY A 973 14.82 -28.14 -14.30
C GLY A 973 13.55 -27.74 -13.54
N THR A 974 12.99 -26.56 -13.84
CA THR A 974 11.73 -26.06 -13.27
C THR A 974 10.53 -26.94 -13.60
N PHE A 975 10.48 -27.55 -14.80
CA PHE A 975 9.40 -28.46 -15.18
C PHE A 975 9.53 -29.86 -14.55
N TYR A 976 10.73 -30.46 -14.55
CA TYR A 976 10.90 -31.84 -14.08
C TYR A 976 10.98 -31.97 -12.56
N ARG A 977 11.53 -30.97 -11.86
CA ARG A 977 11.76 -31.05 -10.40
C ARG A 977 10.48 -31.26 -9.59
N PRO A 978 9.34 -30.55 -9.84
CA PRO A 978 8.13 -30.72 -9.05
C PRO A 978 7.56 -32.16 -9.06
N PHE A 979 7.74 -32.89 -10.16
CA PHE A 979 7.28 -34.29 -10.24
C PHE A 979 8.13 -35.27 -9.40
N ALA A 980 9.16 -34.79 -8.69
CA ALA A 980 9.88 -35.56 -7.68
C ALA A 980 9.06 -35.78 -6.40
N THR A 981 8.08 -34.91 -6.10
CA THR A 981 7.15 -35.04 -4.97
C THR A 981 5.68 -35.04 -5.40
N THR A 982 5.31 -34.18 -6.36
CA THR A 982 3.96 -34.05 -6.92
C THR A 982 3.67 -35.15 -7.97
N LEU A 983 2.43 -35.66 -7.99
CA LEU A 983 1.97 -36.67 -8.97
C LEU A 983 0.82 -36.11 -9.83
N PRO A 984 0.72 -36.49 -11.11
CA PRO A 984 -0.48 -36.26 -11.93
C PRO A 984 -1.73 -36.91 -11.30
N GLU A 985 -2.91 -36.37 -11.59
CA GLU A 985 -4.17 -36.80 -10.95
C GLU A 985 -4.62 -38.21 -11.36
N ASP A 986 -4.39 -38.57 -12.62
CA ASP A 986 -4.82 -39.79 -13.32
C ASP A 986 -3.69 -40.84 -13.48
N LEU A 987 -2.56 -40.68 -12.78
CA LEU A 987 -1.46 -41.64 -12.80
C LEU A 987 -1.84 -42.94 -12.05
N ASP A 988 -1.60 -44.09 -12.67
CA ASP A 988 -1.76 -45.41 -12.03
C ASP A 988 -0.87 -45.49 -10.76
N PRO A 989 -1.43 -45.80 -9.57
CA PRO A 989 -0.66 -46.02 -8.35
C PRO A 989 0.51 -47.02 -8.50
N GLY A 990 0.39 -48.02 -9.38
CA GLY A 990 1.44 -48.98 -9.69
C GLY A 990 2.64 -48.39 -10.45
N GLU A 991 2.45 -47.29 -11.16
CA GLU A 991 3.53 -46.62 -11.92
C GLU A 991 4.28 -45.55 -11.10
N LYS A 992 3.79 -45.18 -9.91
CA LYS A 992 4.30 -44.06 -9.08
C LYS A 992 5.82 -44.02 -8.94
N GLU A 993 6.44 -45.11 -8.53
CA GLU A 993 7.90 -45.15 -8.31
C GLU A 993 8.67 -44.98 -9.62
N SER A 994 8.19 -45.61 -10.71
CA SER A 994 8.78 -45.48 -12.04
C SER A 994 8.64 -44.05 -12.60
N TRP A 995 7.53 -43.37 -12.30
CA TRP A 995 7.29 -41.98 -12.65
C TRP A 995 8.26 -41.05 -11.92
N GLN A 996 8.28 -41.11 -10.58
CA GLN A 996 9.14 -40.26 -9.77
C GLN A 996 10.63 -40.50 -10.06
N HIS A 997 11.03 -41.74 -10.33
CA HIS A 997 12.39 -42.07 -10.76
C HIS A 997 12.74 -41.43 -12.12
N ARG A 998 11.88 -41.58 -13.15
CA ARG A 998 12.09 -40.96 -14.47
C ARG A 998 12.19 -39.44 -14.38
N MET A 999 11.32 -38.80 -13.61
CA MET A 999 11.30 -37.33 -13.48
C MET A 999 12.54 -36.80 -12.76
N ARG A 1000 12.99 -37.48 -11.70
CA ARG A 1000 14.27 -37.17 -11.03
C ARG A 1000 15.46 -37.32 -11.96
N LEU A 1001 15.53 -38.38 -12.78
CA LEU A 1001 16.60 -38.53 -13.78
C LEU A 1001 16.63 -37.38 -14.80
N LYS A 1002 15.47 -36.88 -15.24
CA LYS A 1002 15.38 -35.74 -16.17
C LYS A 1002 15.79 -34.42 -15.51
N ALA A 1003 15.38 -34.17 -14.26
CA ALA A 1003 15.85 -33.01 -13.49
C ALA A 1003 17.37 -33.05 -13.24
N ASP A 1004 17.91 -34.23 -12.89
CA ASP A 1004 19.34 -34.46 -12.72
C ASP A 1004 20.14 -34.24 -14.01
N ALA A 1005 19.59 -34.67 -15.15
CA ALA A 1005 20.17 -34.43 -16.46
C ALA A 1005 20.22 -32.93 -16.74
N ALA A 1006 19.10 -32.19 -16.61
CA ALA A 1006 19.06 -30.75 -16.80
C ALA A 1006 20.11 -30.02 -15.92
N ALA A 1007 20.14 -30.33 -14.63
CA ALA A 1007 21.13 -29.77 -13.70
C ALA A 1007 22.58 -30.12 -14.08
N SER A 1008 22.85 -31.30 -14.65
CA SER A 1008 24.19 -31.64 -15.11
C SER A 1008 24.59 -30.86 -16.37
N HIS A 1009 23.69 -30.66 -17.32
CA HIS A 1009 23.97 -29.85 -18.51
C HIS A 1009 24.20 -28.38 -18.14
N THR A 1010 23.41 -27.80 -17.21
CA THR A 1010 23.68 -26.45 -16.67
C THR A 1010 25.12 -26.32 -16.18
N ASN A 1011 25.64 -27.31 -15.45
CA ASN A 1011 27.04 -27.29 -14.99
C ASN A 1011 28.02 -27.32 -16.17
N THR A 1012 27.82 -28.21 -17.16
CA THR A 1012 28.68 -28.27 -18.36
C THR A 1012 28.69 -26.94 -19.14
N VAL A 1013 27.56 -26.26 -19.26
CA VAL A 1013 27.47 -24.95 -19.93
C VAL A 1013 28.16 -23.84 -19.12
N VAL A 1014 28.03 -23.84 -17.79
CA VAL A 1014 28.77 -22.92 -16.90
C VAL A 1014 30.29 -23.16 -16.98
N GLU A 1015 30.70 -24.42 -17.09
CA GLU A 1015 32.10 -24.79 -17.29
C GLU A 1015 32.64 -24.23 -18.61
N ALA A 1016 31.91 -24.41 -19.72
CA ALA A 1016 32.28 -23.85 -21.03
C ALA A 1016 32.37 -22.31 -21.00
N ILE A 1017 31.38 -21.61 -20.44
CA ILE A 1017 31.41 -20.14 -20.26
C ILE A 1017 32.66 -19.69 -19.50
N THR A 1018 33.10 -20.48 -18.52
CA THR A 1018 34.28 -20.17 -17.70
C THR A 1018 35.58 -20.48 -18.45
N GLN A 1019 35.67 -21.64 -19.12
CA GLN A 1019 36.84 -22.04 -19.93
C GLN A 1019 37.12 -21.05 -21.07
N ASP A 1020 36.08 -20.57 -21.75
CA ASP A 1020 36.20 -19.60 -22.85
C ASP A 1020 36.41 -18.14 -22.37
N GLY A 1021 36.37 -17.90 -21.06
CA GLY A 1021 36.47 -16.56 -20.47
C GLY A 1021 35.29 -15.65 -20.83
N LEU A 1022 34.09 -16.21 -21.00
CA LEU A 1022 32.87 -15.51 -21.41
C LEU A 1022 32.04 -15.00 -20.24
N LEU A 1023 32.44 -15.24 -18.98
CA LEU A 1023 31.68 -14.81 -17.81
C LEU A 1023 31.42 -13.30 -17.77
N GLY A 1024 32.32 -12.48 -18.33
CA GLY A 1024 32.15 -11.02 -18.46
C GLY A 1024 31.00 -10.56 -19.36
N PHE A 1025 30.42 -11.45 -20.17
CA PHE A 1025 29.21 -11.17 -20.97
C PHE A 1025 27.91 -11.46 -20.19
N SER A 1026 28.00 -12.04 -18.98
CA SER A 1026 26.84 -12.44 -18.18
C SER A 1026 26.07 -11.23 -17.66
N GLY A 1027 24.74 -11.29 -17.73
CA GLY A 1027 23.82 -10.27 -17.24
C GLY A 1027 23.28 -10.58 -15.82
N PRO A 1028 22.46 -9.69 -15.24
CA PRO A 1028 21.84 -9.93 -13.93
C PRO A 1028 20.83 -11.09 -13.91
N MET A 1029 20.43 -11.59 -15.08
CA MET A 1029 19.60 -12.81 -15.19
C MET A 1029 20.41 -14.11 -15.11
N THR A 1030 21.72 -14.08 -15.36
CA THR A 1030 22.55 -15.29 -15.37
C THR A 1030 22.64 -15.98 -13.99
N PRO A 1031 22.78 -15.27 -12.85
CA PRO A 1031 22.74 -15.90 -11.53
C PRO A 1031 21.43 -16.68 -11.23
N PRO A 1032 20.21 -16.11 -11.44
CA PRO A 1032 18.96 -16.86 -11.35
C PRO A 1032 18.91 -18.19 -12.12
N LEU A 1033 19.48 -18.27 -13.33
CA LEU A 1033 19.43 -19.49 -14.16
C LEU A 1033 20.19 -20.67 -13.56
N LEU A 1034 21.13 -20.42 -12.64
CA LEU A 1034 21.88 -21.48 -11.97
C LEU A 1034 21.09 -22.10 -10.81
N VAL A 1035 20.12 -21.36 -10.24
CA VAL A 1035 19.37 -21.76 -9.03
C VAL A 1035 18.68 -23.13 -9.17
N PRO A 1036 17.95 -23.47 -10.26
CA PRO A 1036 17.34 -24.80 -10.40
C PRO A 1036 18.35 -25.95 -10.38
N ALA A 1037 19.54 -25.74 -10.98
CA ALA A 1037 20.61 -26.73 -10.97
C ALA A 1037 21.31 -26.82 -9.61
N MET A 1038 21.47 -25.70 -8.91
CA MET A 1038 21.99 -25.67 -7.54
C MET A 1038 21.07 -26.41 -6.57
N GLN A 1039 19.75 -26.18 -6.63
CA GLN A 1039 18.74 -26.89 -5.82
C GLN A 1039 18.74 -28.39 -6.10
N THR A 1040 18.78 -28.81 -7.37
CA THR A 1040 18.84 -30.24 -7.73
C THR A 1040 20.13 -30.90 -7.24
N ASN A 1041 21.28 -30.24 -7.30
CA ASN A 1041 22.52 -30.80 -6.73
C ASN A 1041 22.49 -30.82 -5.20
N LEU A 1042 21.90 -29.82 -4.54
CA LEU A 1042 21.70 -29.78 -3.09
C LEU A 1042 20.79 -30.92 -2.60
N LEU A 1043 19.65 -31.17 -3.27
CA LEU A 1043 18.76 -32.29 -2.97
C LEU A 1043 19.49 -33.64 -3.02
N ASN A 1044 20.29 -33.82 -4.06
CA ASN A 1044 21.09 -35.04 -4.22
C ASN A 1044 22.22 -35.16 -3.18
N CYS A 1045 22.65 -34.06 -2.56
CA CYS A 1045 23.53 -34.12 -1.38
C CYS A 1045 22.79 -34.65 -0.14
N LYS A 1046 21.48 -34.42 0.01
CA LYS A 1046 20.66 -34.97 1.12
C LYS A 1046 20.34 -36.46 0.92
N ILE A 1047 20.09 -36.89 -0.32
CA ILE A 1047 19.57 -38.25 -0.62
C ILE A 1047 20.65 -39.26 -1.06
N GLY A 1048 21.80 -38.81 -1.55
CA GLY A 1048 22.83 -39.67 -2.15
C GLY A 1048 23.70 -40.45 -1.16
N ASN A 1049 24.29 -41.57 -1.64
CA ASN A 1049 25.36 -42.26 -0.93
C ASN A 1049 26.63 -41.38 -0.80
N SER A 1050 27.60 -41.78 0.03
CA SER A 1050 28.77 -40.94 0.38
C SER A 1050 29.57 -40.43 -0.84
N LEU A 1051 29.75 -41.26 -1.88
CA LEU A 1051 30.42 -40.85 -3.12
C LEU A 1051 29.55 -39.89 -3.94
N SER A 1052 28.25 -40.20 -4.09
CA SER A 1052 27.30 -39.34 -4.79
C SER A 1052 27.15 -37.97 -4.12
N LYS A 1053 27.07 -37.92 -2.78
CA LYS A 1053 27.01 -36.69 -1.99
C LYS A 1053 28.22 -35.79 -2.30
N ARG A 1054 29.43 -36.35 -2.33
CA ARG A 1054 30.67 -35.61 -2.64
C ARG A 1054 30.73 -35.12 -4.11
N LEU A 1055 30.32 -35.95 -5.07
CA LEU A 1055 30.30 -35.57 -6.49
C LEU A 1055 29.29 -34.45 -6.78
N ARG A 1056 28.12 -34.49 -6.12
CA ARG A 1056 27.08 -33.46 -6.24
C ARG A 1056 27.47 -32.16 -5.54
N PHE A 1057 28.14 -32.27 -4.39
CA PHE A 1057 28.71 -31.12 -3.69
C PHE A 1057 29.75 -30.38 -4.56
N ASN A 1058 30.64 -31.10 -5.26
CA ASN A 1058 31.60 -30.47 -6.18
C ASN A 1058 30.91 -29.66 -7.30
N LYS A 1059 29.81 -30.17 -7.88
CA LYS A 1059 29.02 -29.45 -8.90
C LYS A 1059 28.37 -28.20 -8.30
N LEU A 1060 27.75 -28.32 -7.12
CA LEU A 1060 27.19 -27.17 -6.40
C LEU A 1060 28.26 -26.10 -6.11
N ASN A 1061 29.46 -26.52 -5.70
CA ASN A 1061 30.58 -25.62 -5.40
C ASN A 1061 31.10 -24.88 -6.66
N MET A 1062 31.05 -25.50 -7.84
CA MET A 1062 31.38 -24.80 -9.09
C MET A 1062 30.39 -23.65 -9.36
N CYS A 1063 29.08 -23.86 -9.18
CA CYS A 1063 28.12 -22.77 -9.26
C CYS A 1063 28.38 -21.67 -8.20
N MET A 1064 28.82 -22.03 -6.99
CA MET A 1064 29.16 -21.08 -5.93
C MET A 1064 30.37 -20.20 -6.27
N LEU A 1065 31.40 -20.76 -6.92
CA LEU A 1065 32.55 -20.00 -7.43
C LEU A 1065 32.15 -19.03 -8.54
N VAL A 1066 31.25 -19.44 -9.43
CA VAL A 1066 30.73 -18.55 -10.49
C VAL A 1066 29.85 -17.44 -9.91
N MET A 1067 29.06 -17.73 -8.88
CA MET A 1067 28.33 -16.70 -8.12
C MET A 1067 29.28 -15.70 -7.43
N GLU A 1068 30.44 -16.15 -6.94
CA GLU A 1068 31.47 -15.30 -6.31
C GLU A 1068 32.08 -14.29 -7.28
N GLU A 1069 32.32 -14.68 -8.53
CA GLU A 1069 32.76 -13.77 -9.58
C GLU A 1069 31.64 -12.81 -10.00
N LEU A 1070 30.41 -13.31 -10.14
CA LEU A 1070 29.26 -12.48 -10.55
C LEU A 1070 28.86 -11.45 -9.47
N GLN A 1071 29.02 -11.73 -8.18
CA GLN A 1071 28.63 -10.80 -7.09
C GLN A 1071 29.40 -9.47 -7.10
N LYS A 1072 30.58 -9.45 -7.73
CA LYS A 1072 31.40 -8.24 -7.95
C LYS A 1072 30.63 -7.19 -8.77
N THR A 1073 29.71 -7.62 -9.64
CA THR A 1073 28.87 -6.75 -10.48
C THR A 1073 27.40 -6.80 -10.06
N TYR A 1074 26.89 -7.96 -9.62
CA TYR A 1074 25.45 -8.21 -9.44
C TYR A 1074 25.08 -8.59 -8.01
N THR A 1075 24.36 -7.72 -7.29
CA THR A 1075 23.86 -7.97 -5.93
C THR A 1075 23.05 -9.27 -5.80
N VAL A 1076 22.24 -9.62 -6.80
CA VAL A 1076 21.45 -10.87 -6.80
C VAL A 1076 22.32 -12.13 -6.70
N ALA A 1077 23.57 -12.10 -7.20
CA ALA A 1077 24.50 -13.21 -7.07
C ALA A 1077 25.03 -13.37 -5.63
N SER A 1078 25.32 -12.27 -4.92
CA SER A 1078 25.67 -12.33 -3.49
C SER A 1078 24.53 -12.86 -2.63
N ILE A 1079 23.28 -12.49 -2.94
CA ILE A 1079 22.11 -13.00 -2.19
C ILE A 1079 21.97 -14.52 -2.39
N TYR A 1080 21.96 -15.02 -3.63
CA TYR A 1080 21.91 -16.47 -3.86
C TYR A 1080 23.12 -17.20 -3.26
N ARG A 1081 24.33 -16.65 -3.38
CA ARG A 1081 25.53 -17.24 -2.76
C ARG A 1081 25.39 -17.35 -1.24
N ALA A 1082 24.88 -16.33 -0.56
CA ALA A 1082 24.63 -16.39 0.89
C ALA A 1082 23.60 -17.48 1.26
N ILE A 1083 22.47 -17.54 0.53
CA ILE A 1083 21.42 -18.55 0.74
C ILE A 1083 21.97 -19.97 0.60
N PHE A 1084 22.70 -20.25 -0.49
CA PHE A 1084 23.25 -21.59 -0.74
C PHE A 1084 24.44 -21.92 0.17
N ALA A 1085 25.27 -20.95 0.58
CA ALA A 1085 26.29 -21.17 1.60
C ALA A 1085 25.67 -21.62 2.92
N LYS A 1086 24.54 -21.01 3.33
CA LYS A 1086 23.81 -21.42 4.53
C LYS A 1086 23.25 -22.84 4.41
N ALA A 1087 22.63 -23.16 3.27
CA ALA A 1087 22.10 -24.49 3.01
C ALA A 1087 23.19 -25.59 2.98
N ILE A 1088 24.39 -25.26 2.46
CA ILE A 1088 25.55 -26.13 2.49
C ILE A 1088 26.01 -26.39 3.92
N GLN A 1089 26.18 -25.35 4.75
CA GLN A 1089 26.61 -25.48 6.15
C GLN A 1089 25.70 -26.44 6.93
N LEU A 1090 24.40 -26.42 6.68
CA LEU A 1090 23.43 -27.29 7.37
C LEU A 1090 23.53 -28.76 6.93
N LEU A 1091 23.87 -29.04 5.67
CA LEU A 1091 24.10 -30.41 5.16
C LEU A 1091 25.53 -30.94 5.42
N PHE A 1092 26.48 -30.04 5.69
CA PHE A 1092 27.90 -30.33 5.90
C PHE A 1092 28.47 -29.38 6.97
N PRO A 1093 28.20 -29.63 8.27
CA PRO A 1093 28.61 -28.75 9.38
C PRO A 1093 30.13 -28.50 9.49
N GLU A 1094 30.93 -29.36 8.85
CA GLU A 1094 32.38 -29.20 8.73
C GLU A 1094 32.84 -28.00 7.88
N TYR A 1095 31.95 -27.38 7.08
CA TYR A 1095 32.23 -26.15 6.34
C TYR A 1095 31.58 -24.95 7.02
N THR A 1096 32.39 -24.00 7.50
CA THR A 1096 31.88 -22.74 8.07
C THR A 1096 31.47 -21.77 6.96
N GLU A 1097 30.54 -20.85 7.27
CA GLU A 1097 30.20 -19.73 6.37
C GLU A 1097 31.44 -18.92 5.97
N SER A 1098 32.41 -18.72 6.87
CA SER A 1098 33.67 -18.06 6.56
C SER A 1098 34.50 -18.81 5.50
N THR A 1099 34.57 -20.13 5.57
CA THR A 1099 35.25 -20.97 4.56
C THR A 1099 34.50 -21.02 3.24
N LEU A 1100 33.16 -21.01 3.25
CA LEU A 1100 32.32 -21.07 2.05
C LEU A 1100 32.17 -19.72 1.33
N LEU A 1101 32.26 -18.61 2.06
CA LEU A 1101 32.11 -17.26 1.52
C LEU A 1101 33.44 -16.55 1.24
N GLY A 1102 34.56 -17.09 1.75
CA GLY A 1102 35.92 -16.60 1.48
C GLY A 1102 36.42 -15.50 2.43
N TYR A 1103 35.82 -15.36 3.61
CA TYR A 1103 36.22 -14.34 4.58
C TYR A 1103 37.57 -14.66 5.24
N PRO A 1104 38.49 -13.69 5.41
CA PRO A 1104 39.76 -13.91 6.09
C PRO A 1104 39.55 -14.37 7.54
N SER A 1105 40.15 -15.50 7.92
CA SER A 1105 40.06 -16.04 9.27
C SER A 1105 40.91 -15.22 10.25
N THR A 1106 40.28 -14.40 11.09
CA THR A 1106 40.93 -13.78 12.25
C THR A 1106 41.18 -14.83 13.34
N ASN A 1107 42.38 -15.38 13.37
CA ASN A 1107 42.82 -16.21 14.49
C ASN A 1107 42.90 -15.36 15.77
N VAL A 1108 42.15 -15.74 16.79
CA VAL A 1108 42.35 -15.26 18.16
C VAL A 1108 43.12 -16.33 18.92
N ASP A 1109 44.44 -16.16 19.00
CA ASP A 1109 45.30 -16.99 19.84
C ASP A 1109 45.02 -16.70 21.32
N ASN A 1110 44.49 -17.69 22.04
CA ASN A 1110 44.43 -17.66 23.49
C ASN A 1110 45.81 -18.02 24.06
N ASN A 1111 46.63 -17.02 24.48
CA ASN A 1111 47.55 -17.20 25.60
C ASN A 1111 48.14 -15.89 26.17
N ALA A 1112 48.09 -15.81 27.50
CA ALA A 1112 49.02 -15.14 28.42
C ALA A 1112 49.41 -13.65 28.24
N THR A 1113 48.93 -12.84 29.20
CA THR A 1113 49.68 -11.82 29.97
C THR A 1113 51.08 -11.40 29.47
N ASP A 1114 51.29 -10.11 29.16
CA ASP A 1114 51.90 -9.17 30.11
C ASP A 1114 51.67 -7.70 29.69
N THR A 1115 52.00 -6.78 30.59
CA THR A 1115 51.88 -5.32 30.48
C THR A 1115 53.07 -4.67 29.75
N SER A 1116 52.83 -3.66 28.88
CA SER A 1116 53.37 -2.29 29.02
C SER A 1116 53.42 -1.42 27.73
N ARG A 1117 53.06 -0.14 27.92
CA ARG A 1117 53.67 1.10 27.36
C ARG A 1117 53.47 1.58 25.88
N LEU A 1118 53.25 2.90 25.82
CA LEU A 1118 53.42 3.89 24.71
C LEU A 1118 52.31 3.87 23.63
N GLU A 1119 51.45 4.88 23.48
CA GLU A 1119 51.63 6.33 23.15
C GLU A 1119 51.97 6.61 21.68
N GLY A 1120 51.07 7.30 20.94
CA GLY A 1120 51.46 8.17 19.80
C GLY A 1120 50.59 8.19 18.52
N ALA A 1121 49.77 9.25 18.39
CA ALA A 1121 49.43 10.00 17.15
C ALA A 1121 48.57 9.41 15.99
N ASP A 1122 47.31 9.90 15.93
CA ASP A 1122 46.62 10.57 14.80
C ASP A 1122 47.00 10.30 13.31
N ASN A 1123 46.07 9.74 12.50
CA ASN A 1123 45.19 10.51 11.57
C ASN A 1123 44.53 9.68 10.44
N VAL A 1124 43.21 9.90 10.27
CA VAL A 1124 42.41 9.93 9.02
C VAL A 1124 42.59 8.83 7.95
N ALA A 1125 41.69 7.84 7.97
CA ALA A 1125 40.98 7.33 6.79
C ALA A 1125 39.75 6.49 7.22
N GLY A 1126 38.53 6.96 6.94
CA GLY A 1126 37.30 6.24 7.29
C GLY A 1126 36.92 5.20 6.22
N THR A 1127 37.31 3.95 6.41
CA THR A 1127 36.78 2.81 5.63
C THR A 1127 35.53 2.26 6.29
N ALA A 1128 34.49 2.00 5.49
CA ALA A 1128 33.23 1.43 5.98
C ALA A 1128 33.44 0.01 6.56
N GLU A 1129 33.25 -0.14 7.86
CA GLU A 1129 33.14 -1.46 8.49
C GLU A 1129 31.79 -2.08 8.14
N ILE A 1130 31.83 -3.23 7.47
CA ILE A 1130 30.66 -4.11 7.37
C ILE A 1130 30.50 -4.75 8.74
N GLY A 1131 29.62 -4.17 9.56
CA GLY A 1131 29.36 -4.66 10.92
C GLY A 1131 28.77 -6.08 10.89
N CYS A 1132 29.51 -7.05 11.41
CA CYS A 1132 28.99 -8.39 11.66
C CYS A 1132 27.84 -8.33 12.68
N ILE A 1133 26.60 -8.53 12.21
CA ILE A 1133 25.41 -8.54 13.05
C ILE A 1133 25.36 -9.82 13.90
N ASN A 1134 25.89 -9.74 15.11
CA ASN A 1134 25.52 -10.66 16.20
C ASN A 1134 24.26 -10.12 16.91
N ALA A 1135 23.08 -10.44 16.38
CA ALA A 1135 21.80 -10.11 17.00
C ALA A 1135 21.18 -11.34 17.70
N PRO A 1136 20.75 -11.24 18.97
CA PRO A 1136 20.14 -12.36 19.69
C PRO A 1136 18.62 -12.43 19.42
N GLY A 1137 18.19 -13.36 18.57
CA GLY A 1137 16.76 -13.51 18.26
C GLY A 1137 16.39 -14.55 17.21
N TYR A 1138 17.21 -15.59 17.02
CA TYR A 1138 16.94 -16.60 16.00
C TYR A 1138 15.69 -17.44 16.33
N ILE A 1139 14.79 -17.57 15.35
CA ILE A 1139 13.91 -18.74 15.26
C ILE A 1139 14.81 -19.91 14.91
N ASP A 1140 14.89 -20.90 15.80
CA ASP A 1140 15.70 -22.10 15.63
C ASP A 1140 14.99 -23.04 14.63
N ILE A 1141 15.05 -22.69 13.35
CA ILE A 1141 14.64 -23.56 12.24
C ILE A 1141 15.65 -24.70 12.22
N SER A 1142 15.18 -25.95 12.37
CA SER A 1142 16.09 -27.08 12.38
C SER A 1142 16.86 -27.19 11.06
N ALA A 1143 18.06 -27.76 11.10
CA ALA A 1143 18.91 -27.89 9.92
C ALA A 1143 18.21 -28.63 8.77
N ASP A 1144 17.35 -29.60 9.09
CA ASP A 1144 16.52 -30.32 8.13
C ASP A 1144 15.37 -29.44 7.60
N ASP A 1145 14.66 -28.69 8.47
CA ASP A 1145 13.54 -27.82 8.07
C ASP A 1145 13.98 -26.70 7.12
N PHE A 1146 15.15 -26.07 7.34
CA PHE A 1146 15.65 -25.02 6.42
C PHE A 1146 16.01 -25.58 5.04
N VAL A 1147 16.62 -26.77 5.00
CA VAL A 1147 16.94 -27.44 3.74
C VAL A 1147 15.66 -27.89 3.04
N ASP A 1148 14.69 -28.43 3.77
CA ASP A 1148 13.40 -28.82 3.20
C ASP A 1148 12.58 -27.61 2.76
N LEU A 1149 12.68 -26.45 3.42
CA LEU A 1149 12.14 -25.17 2.94
C LEU A 1149 12.84 -24.69 1.65
N LEU A 1150 14.15 -24.87 1.47
CA LEU A 1150 14.81 -24.52 0.21
C LEU A 1150 14.44 -25.52 -0.93
N MET A 1151 13.98 -26.72 -0.56
CA MET A 1151 13.59 -27.79 -1.48
C MET A 1151 12.08 -27.93 -1.73
N ASP A 1152 11.21 -27.35 -0.90
CA ASP A 1152 9.76 -27.36 -1.08
C ASP A 1152 9.32 -26.47 -2.27
N GLU A 1153 8.31 -26.94 -2.98
CA GLU A 1153 7.90 -26.46 -4.31
C GLU A 1153 7.23 -25.09 -4.25
N ALA A 1154 6.53 -24.78 -3.14
CA ALA A 1154 5.97 -23.46 -2.87
C ALA A 1154 6.93 -22.54 -2.06
N SER A 1155 8.07 -23.05 -1.61
CA SER A 1155 8.80 -22.42 -0.52
C SER A 1155 9.90 -21.45 -0.94
N ILE A 1156 10.46 -21.50 -2.15
CA ILE A 1156 11.32 -20.36 -2.60
C ILE A 1156 10.52 -19.04 -2.65
N PHE A 1157 9.21 -19.15 -2.93
CA PHE A 1157 8.23 -18.06 -2.98
C PHE A 1157 7.99 -17.51 -1.56
N ASN A 1158 7.84 -18.39 -0.56
CA ASN A 1158 7.75 -18.01 0.85
C ASN A 1158 9.08 -17.53 1.45
N PHE A 1159 10.21 -18.05 0.97
CA PHE A 1159 11.55 -17.80 1.52
C PHE A 1159 11.99 -16.36 1.29
N TRP A 1160 11.80 -15.80 0.09
CA TRP A 1160 12.02 -14.37 -0.14
C TRP A 1160 11.10 -13.52 0.74
N ASP A 1161 9.83 -13.90 0.85
CA ASP A 1161 8.82 -13.26 1.70
C ASP A 1161 9.10 -13.42 3.22
N THR A 1162 10.04 -14.29 3.60
CA THR A 1162 10.51 -14.53 4.97
C THR A 1162 11.84 -13.81 5.23
N TRP A 1163 12.76 -13.80 4.25
CA TRP A 1163 14.04 -13.08 4.32
C TRP A 1163 13.82 -11.56 4.33
N THR A 1164 12.84 -11.01 3.60
CA THR A 1164 12.45 -9.58 3.72
C THR A 1164 11.66 -9.27 5.00
N ARG A 1165 11.55 -10.22 5.95
CA ARG A 1165 10.93 -10.05 7.27
C ARG A 1165 11.88 -10.35 8.43
N THR A 1166 13.17 -10.56 8.14
CA THR A 1166 14.26 -10.83 9.10
C THR A 1166 15.39 -9.82 8.91
#